data_AF-A0A972R0Y1-F1
#
_entry.id   AF-A0A972R0Y1-F1
#
_cell.length_a   1.000
_cell.length_b   1.000
_cell.length_c   1.000
_cell.angle_alpha   90.00
_cell.angle_beta   90.00
_cell.angle_gamma   90.00
#
_symmetry.space_group_name_H-M   'P 1'
#
loop_
_entity.id
_entity.type
_entity.pdbx_description
1 polymer ?
#
loop_
_entity_poly.entity_id
_entity_poly.type
_entity_poly.pdbx_seq_one_letter_code
_entity_poly.pdbx_strand_id
1 'polypeptide(L)'
;MTVIGNIFALWVLILLIYYRAATLAIPVTLILGVCYCLLSRSSRKAFYLYPGSLLLSIGYFLVLTGIRGYSSYLLFSIPLIGLLFGLGIYFQRRQKEFSSPLMAIGHLNVIFLTGLLFFHQSTVNNTLVVFSTLVYALIYLVLTKFRRCSDYLFGTASFLSVAYYFVLAGPSFITPENHLPYFTLFSLVLFLLGGLVQKKKDLATAGPIYVAAIIVPLLSGGISLSRGDLNPARASLITGAIVYVAMLILFKKEVFIYLLTLTLGLLLYSFLEAFRSKFTQQLVVYFLYFLIFLGIFFFMPYLRRLWKDKRPPIILNIVNWKGVLFYSIPVMGLVILFLAFYFLKISGTPGFCGTCHYMKPYVETWAVSTHKTVRCVECHYAPGFDSEVKGKIAGLIQLEKYLSNLYGGKPRAEISDKSCLRKACHRGMDFNRVAIYKKNIKFRHNPHMTRLVRGVRLRCTSCHSHVVKGEHFTVSDTVCFVCHFKGRGNNGVALGSCYLCHGPPKGIVVHEGEKFNHTEFLAGRKKVRCVDCHILVTEGDGGVPRERCLSCHEESKKYTDYKFMHEIHVTKHKVECFECHTEIRHGLTRIIEEPALNCNKCHGKRHSVPEKMYRGTSGKGLPDSPASMFLANVVCEACHKYKTKLIDVGDITYQVKEARGQACDDCHGKGYGQIAKAWQGETKNSLKELKPLLQEVRQKLDSLKGKMEGTEFRKVEKLFQRAQSNYDFVVADRSYGVHNINYTTALLDKVKEDLEK
;
A
#
# COMPACT_ATOMS: atom_id res chain seq x y z
N MET A 1 44.17 -4.41 -34.70
CA MET A 1 44.96 -3.47 -33.88
C MET A 1 44.55 -2.00 -34.04
N THR A 2 44.52 -1.42 -35.25
CA THR A 2 44.11 -0.02 -35.49
C THR A 2 42.68 0.34 -35.03
N VAL A 3 41.71 -0.55 -35.26
CA VAL A 3 40.33 -0.36 -34.79
C VAL A 3 40.24 -0.39 -33.26
N ILE A 4 41.03 -1.25 -32.61
CA ILE A 4 41.10 -1.37 -31.15
C ILE A 4 41.72 -0.10 -30.55
N GLY A 5 42.79 0.43 -31.16
CA GLY A 5 43.39 1.71 -30.76
C GLY A 5 42.43 2.90 -30.90
N ASN A 6 41.63 2.94 -31.96
CA ASN A 6 40.60 3.97 -32.15
C ASN A 6 39.47 3.87 -31.11
N ILE A 7 39.03 2.64 -30.78
CA ILE A 7 38.02 2.39 -29.76
C ILE A 7 38.54 2.82 -28.39
N PHE A 8 39.78 2.45 -28.04
CA PHE A 8 40.40 2.87 -26.78
C PHE A 8 40.56 4.39 -26.68
N ALA A 9 41.02 5.05 -27.76
CA ALA A 9 41.14 6.51 -27.78
C ALA A 9 39.78 7.21 -27.59
N LEU A 10 38.72 6.69 -28.22
CA LEU A 10 37.36 7.20 -28.04
C LEU A 10 36.82 6.93 -26.62
N TRP A 11 37.14 5.77 -26.04
CA TRP A 11 36.71 5.40 -24.68
C TRP A 11 37.39 6.28 -23.62
N VAL A 12 38.69 6.50 -23.75
CA VAL A 12 39.46 7.43 -22.88
C VAL A 12 38.89 8.83 -22.98
N LEU A 13 38.53 9.29 -24.19
CA LEU A 13 37.90 10.58 -24.37
C LEU A 13 36.54 10.70 -23.67
N ILE A 14 35.69 9.68 -23.84
CA ILE A 14 34.35 9.63 -23.21
C ILE A 14 34.49 9.65 -21.68
N LEU A 15 35.44 8.90 -21.11
CA LEU A 15 35.71 8.91 -19.68
C LEU A 15 36.17 10.28 -19.19
N LEU A 16 37.14 10.90 -19.88
CA LEU A 16 37.67 12.21 -19.48
C LEU A 16 36.58 13.30 -19.51
N ILE A 17 35.67 13.25 -20.49
CA ILE A 17 34.51 14.14 -20.58
C ILE A 17 33.49 13.82 -19.47
N TYR A 18 33.18 12.54 -19.25
CA TYR A 18 32.22 12.09 -18.24
C TYR A 18 32.64 12.50 -16.82
N TYR A 19 33.93 12.38 -16.49
CA TYR A 19 34.50 12.79 -15.21
C TYR A 19 34.84 14.29 -15.13
N ARG A 20 34.47 15.10 -16.13
CA ARG A 20 34.70 16.56 -16.19
C ARG A 20 36.18 16.96 -16.04
N ALA A 21 37.12 16.12 -16.47
CA ALA A 21 38.55 16.37 -16.40
C ALA A 21 39.05 17.20 -17.60
N ALA A 22 38.51 18.42 -17.76
CA ALA A 22 38.76 19.27 -18.93
C ALA A 22 40.24 19.63 -19.14
N THR A 23 41.01 19.79 -18.05
CA THR A 23 42.46 20.10 -18.07
C THR A 23 43.30 18.99 -18.69
N LEU A 24 42.85 17.72 -18.61
CA LEU A 24 43.50 16.57 -19.22
C LEU A 24 42.93 16.24 -20.61
N ALA A 25 41.64 16.47 -20.83
CA ALA A 25 40.99 16.22 -22.12
C ALA A 25 41.55 17.07 -23.27
N ILE A 26 41.90 18.33 -23.00
CA ILE A 26 42.47 19.26 -24.00
C ILE A 26 43.82 18.78 -24.56
N PRO A 27 44.87 18.56 -23.74
CA PRO A 27 46.16 18.13 -24.27
C PRO A 27 46.08 16.75 -24.92
N VAL A 28 45.29 15.83 -24.35
CA VAL A 28 45.13 14.46 -24.90
C VAL A 28 44.49 14.47 -26.29
N THR A 29 43.44 15.26 -26.51
CA THR A 29 42.80 15.39 -27.83
C THR A 29 43.71 16.01 -28.87
N LEU A 30 44.44 17.07 -28.50
CA LEU A 30 45.35 17.75 -29.43
C LEU A 30 46.53 16.84 -29.80
N ILE A 31 47.16 16.18 -28.82
CA ILE A 31 48.30 15.27 -29.06
C ILE A 31 47.86 14.10 -29.95
N LEU A 32 46.76 13.42 -29.61
CA LEU A 32 46.26 12.31 -30.42
C LEU A 32 45.87 12.77 -31.82
N GLY A 33 45.22 13.94 -31.94
CA GLY A 33 44.86 14.55 -33.21
C GLY A 33 46.08 14.80 -34.11
N VAL A 34 47.15 15.38 -33.56
CA VAL A 34 48.43 15.59 -34.26
C VAL A 34 49.05 14.25 -34.66
N CYS A 35 49.09 13.26 -33.76
CA CYS A 35 49.64 11.93 -34.05
C CYS A 35 48.91 11.25 -35.21
N TYR A 36 47.57 11.31 -35.27
CA TYR A 36 46.80 10.76 -36.38
C TYR A 36 47.02 11.53 -37.70
N CYS A 37 47.19 12.85 -37.65
CA CYS A 37 47.54 13.65 -38.82
C CYS A 37 48.95 13.33 -39.34
N LEU A 38 49.93 13.15 -38.45
CA LEU A 38 51.29 12.72 -38.80
C LEU A 38 51.32 11.28 -39.33
N LEU A 39 50.49 10.40 -38.77
CA LEU A 39 50.32 9.03 -39.26
C LEU A 39 49.68 9.01 -40.65
N SER A 40 48.70 9.88 -40.90
CA SER A 40 48.11 10.07 -42.23
C SER A 40 49.17 10.52 -43.25
N ARG A 41 50.03 11.47 -42.87
CA ARG A 41 51.12 11.98 -43.72
C ARG A 41 52.19 10.91 -43.99
N SER A 42 52.68 10.23 -42.96
CA SER A 42 53.75 9.23 -43.07
C SER A 42 53.30 7.97 -43.82
N SER A 43 52.07 7.50 -43.57
CA SER A 43 51.52 6.32 -44.23
C SER A 43 50.91 6.60 -45.61
N ARG A 44 50.77 7.88 -45.99
CA ARG A 44 50.01 8.36 -47.16
C ARG A 44 48.56 7.84 -47.22
N LYS A 45 47.98 7.42 -46.10
CA LYS A 45 46.60 6.92 -46.02
C LYS A 45 45.69 7.99 -45.44
N ALA A 46 44.79 8.52 -46.27
CA ALA A 46 43.79 9.51 -45.86
C ALA A 46 42.84 9.04 -44.74
N PHE A 47 42.73 7.73 -44.50
CA PHE A 47 41.91 7.15 -43.43
C PHE A 47 42.21 7.73 -42.05
N TYR A 48 43.49 7.96 -41.72
CA TYR A 48 43.88 8.50 -40.41
C TYR A 48 43.56 9.99 -40.25
N LEU A 49 43.23 10.68 -41.34
CA LEU A 49 42.83 12.07 -41.29
C LEU A 49 41.42 12.25 -40.69
N TYR A 50 40.55 11.23 -40.76
CA TYR A 50 39.23 11.26 -40.11
C TYR A 50 39.33 11.44 -38.58
N PRO A 51 39.98 10.53 -37.82
CA PRO A 51 40.14 10.73 -36.38
C PRO A 51 41.06 11.91 -36.06
N GLY A 52 42.10 12.17 -36.87
CA GLY A 52 43.03 13.28 -36.62
C GLY A 52 42.38 14.66 -36.66
N SER A 53 41.67 14.97 -37.75
CA SER A 53 40.98 16.26 -37.88
C SER A 53 39.79 16.40 -36.92
N LEU A 54 39.11 15.29 -36.58
CA LEU A 54 38.06 15.29 -35.56
C LEU A 54 38.59 15.61 -34.17
N LEU A 55 39.67 14.94 -33.72
CA LEU A 55 40.26 15.17 -32.41
C LEU A 55 40.85 16.58 -32.27
N LEU A 56 41.48 17.09 -33.32
CA LEU A 56 41.94 18.49 -33.37
C LEU A 56 40.77 19.48 -33.25
N SER A 57 39.64 19.19 -33.92
CA SER A 57 38.44 20.03 -33.82
C SER A 57 37.84 19.98 -32.41
N ILE A 58 37.78 18.80 -31.78
CA ILE A 58 37.31 18.63 -30.40
C ILE A 58 38.23 19.38 -29.43
N GLY A 59 39.55 19.23 -29.56
CA GLY A 59 40.52 19.94 -28.73
C GLY A 59 40.40 21.46 -28.87
N TYR A 60 40.23 21.95 -30.11
CA TYR A 60 39.98 23.36 -30.40
C TYR A 60 38.73 23.88 -29.69
N PHE A 61 37.61 23.15 -29.77
CA PHE A 61 36.40 23.52 -29.06
C PHE A 61 36.58 23.49 -27.54
N LEU A 62 37.19 22.44 -26.98
CA LEU A 62 37.44 22.34 -25.54
C LEU A 62 38.23 23.54 -25.01
N VAL A 63 39.26 24.00 -25.73
CA VAL A 63 40.01 25.23 -25.42
C VAL A 63 39.10 26.46 -25.46
N LEU A 64 38.26 26.62 -26.48
CA LEU A 64 37.34 27.75 -26.58
C LEU A 64 36.32 27.79 -25.44
N THR A 65 35.77 26.64 -25.03
CA THR A 65 34.88 26.53 -23.85
C THR A 65 35.58 26.97 -22.57
N GLY A 66 36.83 26.54 -22.37
CA GLY A 66 37.56 26.78 -21.14
C GLY A 66 37.98 28.24 -20.94
N ILE A 67 38.19 28.99 -22.03
CA ILE A 67 38.76 30.34 -21.98
C ILE A 67 37.70 31.45 -22.14
N ARG A 68 36.70 31.27 -23.02
CA ARG A 68 35.82 32.37 -23.47
C ARG A 68 34.32 32.10 -23.39
N GLY A 69 33.90 30.95 -22.87
CA GLY A 69 32.49 30.57 -22.75
C GLY A 69 31.78 30.31 -24.10
N TYR A 70 30.54 29.82 -24.02
CA TYR A 70 29.78 29.30 -25.17
C TYR A 70 29.42 30.33 -26.25
N SER A 71 29.31 31.63 -25.91
CA SER A 71 28.97 32.69 -26.85
C SER A 71 30.07 32.97 -27.90
N SER A 72 31.32 32.66 -27.55
CA SER A 72 32.49 32.85 -28.44
C SER A 72 32.61 31.76 -29.53
N TYR A 73 31.93 30.62 -29.37
CA TYR A 73 32.00 29.49 -30.31
C TYR A 73 31.60 29.86 -31.73
N LEU A 74 30.63 30.75 -31.90
CA LEU A 74 30.11 31.14 -33.22
C LEU A 74 31.15 31.86 -34.07
N LEU A 75 31.90 32.80 -33.48
CA LEU A 75 32.90 33.60 -34.18
C LEU A 75 34.19 32.81 -34.42
N PHE A 76 34.62 32.00 -33.45
CA PHE A 76 35.88 31.25 -33.53
C PHE A 76 35.73 29.90 -34.26
N SER A 77 34.52 29.39 -34.46
CA SER A 77 34.30 28.23 -35.34
C SER A 77 34.47 28.55 -36.82
N ILE A 78 34.28 29.82 -37.24
CA ILE A 78 34.36 30.25 -38.66
C ILE A 78 35.76 29.98 -39.24
N PRO A 79 36.86 30.40 -38.60
CA PRO A 79 38.21 30.09 -39.08
C PRO A 79 38.49 28.59 -39.17
N LEU A 80 38.06 27.79 -38.19
CA LEU A 80 38.31 26.33 -38.21
C LEU A 80 37.53 25.64 -39.34
N ILE A 81 36.25 25.95 -39.49
CA ILE A 81 35.40 25.39 -40.55
C ILE A 81 35.90 25.86 -41.92
N GLY A 82 36.25 27.15 -42.04
CA GLY A 82 36.86 27.72 -43.24
C GLY A 82 38.20 27.07 -43.59
N LEU A 83 39.05 26.79 -42.59
CA LEU A 83 40.32 26.08 -42.77
C LEU A 83 40.10 24.64 -43.24
N LEU A 84 39.17 23.89 -42.63
CA LEU A 84 38.88 22.51 -43.01
C LEU A 84 38.31 22.41 -44.43
N PHE A 85 37.37 23.30 -44.78
CA PHE A 85 36.87 23.36 -46.16
C PHE A 85 37.92 23.88 -47.13
N GLY A 86 38.73 24.87 -46.76
CA GLY A 86 39.81 25.41 -47.58
C GLY A 86 40.89 24.36 -47.88
N LEU A 87 41.33 23.62 -46.87
CA LEU A 87 42.26 22.50 -47.03
C LEU A 87 41.62 21.34 -47.81
N GLY A 88 40.36 21.01 -47.52
CA GLY A 88 39.60 20.04 -48.28
C GLY A 88 39.52 20.40 -49.76
N ILE A 89 39.32 21.69 -50.06
CA ILE A 89 39.28 22.27 -51.41
C ILE A 89 40.65 22.19 -52.09
N TYR A 90 41.71 22.54 -51.37
CA TYR A 90 43.10 22.49 -51.83
C TYR A 90 43.50 21.06 -52.20
N PHE A 91 43.23 20.08 -51.32
CA PHE A 91 43.52 18.67 -51.58
C PHE A 91 42.64 18.07 -52.66
N GLN A 92 41.42 18.58 -52.88
CA GLN A 92 40.55 18.08 -53.93
C GLN A 92 41.16 18.17 -55.34
N ARG A 93 42.03 19.15 -55.59
CA ARG A 93 42.71 19.34 -56.88
C ARG A 93 44.02 18.55 -57.01
N ARG A 94 44.62 18.13 -55.90
CA ARG A 94 45.96 17.50 -55.88
C ARG A 94 45.92 16.03 -55.46
N GLN A 95 45.14 15.70 -54.43
CA GLN A 95 45.03 14.36 -53.83
C GLN A 95 43.61 14.14 -53.32
N LYS A 96 42.73 13.61 -54.19
CA LYS A 96 41.28 13.46 -53.95
C LYS A 96 40.95 12.71 -52.65
N GLU A 97 41.77 11.72 -52.29
CA GLU A 97 41.56 10.89 -51.09
C GLU A 97 41.65 11.70 -49.78
N PHE A 98 42.46 12.76 -49.74
CA PHE A 98 42.64 13.61 -48.55
C PHE A 98 41.59 14.71 -48.43
N SER A 99 40.84 14.97 -49.50
CA SER A 99 39.74 15.95 -49.51
C SER A 99 38.55 15.46 -48.68
N SER A 100 38.12 14.21 -48.88
CA SER A 100 36.92 13.65 -48.26
C SER A 100 36.92 13.67 -46.72
N PRO A 101 38.00 13.31 -46.01
CA PRO A 101 38.04 13.38 -44.55
C PRO A 101 37.90 14.82 -44.02
N LEU A 102 38.61 15.78 -44.60
CA LEU A 102 38.57 17.19 -44.15
C LEU A 102 37.19 17.82 -44.36
N MET A 103 36.57 17.49 -45.49
CA MET A 103 35.23 17.97 -45.83
C MET A 103 34.17 17.34 -44.91
N ALA A 104 34.29 16.03 -44.64
CA ALA A 104 33.42 15.32 -43.71
C ALA A 104 33.50 15.89 -42.29
N ILE A 105 34.71 16.18 -41.79
CA ILE A 105 34.88 16.78 -40.46
C ILE A 105 34.44 18.25 -40.45
N GLY A 106 34.63 19.01 -41.53
CA GLY A 106 34.05 20.34 -41.71
C GLY A 106 32.51 20.33 -41.56
N HIS A 107 31.84 19.38 -42.22
CA HIS A 107 30.38 19.19 -42.06
C HIS A 107 30.00 18.72 -40.66
N LEU A 108 30.76 17.82 -40.04
CA LEU A 108 30.49 17.34 -38.68
C LEU A 108 30.62 18.46 -37.65
N ASN A 109 31.61 19.33 -37.78
CA ASN A 109 31.77 20.51 -36.93
C ASN A 109 30.60 21.49 -37.07
N VAL A 110 30.07 21.62 -38.29
CA VAL A 110 28.86 22.42 -38.54
C VAL A 110 27.63 21.81 -37.88
N ILE A 111 27.43 20.50 -37.99
CA ILE A 111 26.33 19.78 -37.32
C ILE A 111 26.46 19.92 -35.80
N PHE A 112 27.67 19.76 -35.27
CA PHE A 112 27.95 19.91 -33.84
C PHE A 112 27.67 21.33 -33.35
N LEU A 113 28.17 22.35 -34.04
CA LEU A 113 27.91 23.76 -33.72
C LEU A 113 26.41 24.07 -33.75
N THR A 114 25.72 23.60 -34.78
CA THR A 114 24.27 23.71 -34.91
C THR A 114 23.57 23.10 -33.69
N GLY A 115 23.90 21.86 -33.32
CA GLY A 115 23.33 21.19 -32.15
C GLY A 115 23.64 21.91 -30.82
N LEU A 116 24.87 22.39 -30.65
CA LEU A 116 25.30 23.12 -29.45
C LEU A 116 24.47 24.40 -29.24
N LEU A 117 24.22 25.16 -30.32
CA LEU A 117 23.39 26.37 -30.28
C LEU A 117 21.96 26.08 -29.85
N PHE A 118 21.40 24.95 -30.30
CA PHE A 118 20.06 24.51 -29.87
C PHE A 118 20.01 24.16 -28.38
N PHE A 119 21.05 23.52 -27.83
CA PHE A 119 21.09 23.14 -26.40
C PHE A 119 21.38 24.32 -25.46
N HIS A 120 22.20 25.29 -25.89
CA HIS A 120 22.65 26.42 -25.06
C HIS A 120 21.91 27.74 -25.32
N GLN A 121 20.73 27.71 -25.95
CA GLN A 121 19.96 28.89 -26.36
C GLN A 121 19.78 29.98 -25.30
N SER A 122 19.70 29.64 -24.00
CA SER A 122 19.50 30.60 -22.92
C SER A 122 20.73 31.45 -22.60
N THR A 123 21.89 31.10 -23.17
CA THR A 123 23.19 31.71 -22.85
C THR A 123 23.82 32.45 -24.03
N VAL A 124 23.14 32.51 -25.18
CA VAL A 124 23.70 33.06 -26.42
C VAL A 124 22.85 34.24 -26.91
N ASN A 125 23.51 35.26 -27.48
CA ASN A 125 22.84 36.42 -28.06
C ASN A 125 22.17 36.05 -29.40
N ASN A 126 20.83 36.10 -29.44
CA ASN A 126 20.01 35.71 -30.61
C ASN A 126 20.42 36.45 -31.90
N THR A 127 20.65 37.76 -31.83
CA THR A 127 21.03 38.57 -33.01
C THR A 127 22.36 38.13 -33.58
N LEU A 128 23.35 37.85 -32.72
CA LEU A 128 24.65 37.34 -33.13
C LEU A 128 24.55 35.94 -33.75
N VAL A 129 23.68 35.09 -33.23
CA VAL A 129 23.45 33.73 -33.77
C VAL A 129 22.80 33.80 -35.14
N VAL A 130 21.75 34.60 -35.31
CA VAL A 130 21.06 34.78 -36.59
C VAL A 130 22.04 35.31 -37.64
N PHE A 131 22.80 36.36 -37.32
CA PHE A 131 23.80 36.88 -38.26
C PHE A 131 24.86 35.83 -38.65
N SER A 132 25.44 35.14 -37.66
CA SER A 132 26.48 34.13 -37.91
C SER A 132 25.97 32.95 -38.74
N THR A 133 24.76 32.48 -38.44
CA THR A 133 24.15 31.35 -39.16
C THR A 133 23.75 31.72 -40.60
N LEU A 134 23.33 32.97 -40.85
CA LEU A 134 23.12 33.48 -42.22
C LEU A 134 24.42 33.57 -43.01
N VAL A 135 25.52 34.00 -42.39
CA VAL A 135 26.85 34.00 -43.01
C VAL A 135 27.28 32.57 -43.38
N TYR A 136 27.08 31.60 -42.50
CA TYR A 136 27.35 30.19 -42.83
C TYR A 136 26.45 29.65 -43.94
N ALA A 137 25.15 29.96 -43.93
CA ALA A 137 24.24 29.56 -44.99
C ALA A 137 24.70 30.10 -46.35
N LEU A 138 25.17 31.36 -46.40
CA LEU A 138 25.73 31.99 -47.58
C LEU A 138 27.02 31.31 -48.05
N ILE A 139 27.96 31.01 -47.15
CA ILE A 139 29.20 30.30 -47.49
C ILE A 139 28.87 28.96 -48.16
N TYR A 140 27.96 28.18 -47.58
CA TYR A 140 27.53 26.90 -48.13
C TYR A 140 26.81 27.04 -49.48
N LEU A 141 26.02 28.11 -49.65
CA LEU A 141 25.33 28.39 -50.91
C LEU A 141 26.34 28.74 -52.03
N VAL A 142 27.37 29.55 -51.71
CA VAL A 142 28.48 29.88 -52.62
C VAL A 142 29.26 28.61 -52.98
N LEU A 143 29.57 27.76 -52.01
CA LEU A 143 30.26 26.49 -52.23
C LEU A 143 29.45 25.55 -53.14
N THR A 144 28.12 25.52 -53.00
CA THR A 144 27.23 24.76 -53.89
C THR A 144 27.42 25.21 -55.36
N LYS A 145 27.45 26.52 -55.60
CA LYS A 145 27.58 27.10 -56.95
C LYS A 145 28.99 26.88 -57.53
N PHE A 146 30.03 27.04 -56.71
CA PHE A 146 31.42 26.94 -57.14
C PHE A 146 31.87 25.50 -57.41
N ARG A 147 31.38 24.52 -56.64
CA ARG A 147 31.76 23.10 -56.76
C ARG A 147 30.81 22.26 -57.63
N ARG A 148 29.63 22.78 -57.99
CA ARG A 148 28.53 21.99 -58.59
C ARG A 148 28.23 20.72 -57.77
N CYS A 149 28.36 20.80 -56.46
CA CYS A 149 28.10 19.71 -55.53
C CYS A 149 26.88 20.09 -54.70
N SER A 150 25.80 19.33 -54.83
CA SER A 150 24.54 19.61 -54.17
C SER A 150 24.57 19.37 -52.67
N ASP A 151 25.51 18.57 -52.15
CA ASP A 151 25.61 18.23 -50.73
C ASP A 151 25.75 19.46 -49.82
N TYR A 152 26.34 20.55 -50.33
CA TYR A 152 26.42 21.82 -49.60
C TYR A 152 25.06 22.49 -49.38
N LEU A 153 24.02 22.14 -50.15
CA LEU A 153 22.66 22.61 -49.91
C LEU A 153 22.09 22.08 -48.59
N PHE A 154 22.57 20.94 -48.10
CA PHE A 154 22.20 20.46 -46.76
C PHE A 154 22.65 21.46 -45.70
N GLY A 155 23.92 21.89 -45.76
CA GLY A 155 24.45 22.89 -44.82
C GLY A 155 23.72 24.23 -44.92
N THR A 156 23.44 24.71 -46.14
CA THR A 156 22.60 25.91 -46.33
C THR A 156 21.23 25.75 -45.67
N ALA A 157 20.54 24.63 -45.91
CA ALA A 157 19.22 24.36 -45.33
C ALA A 157 19.26 24.22 -43.80
N SER A 158 20.27 23.56 -43.24
CA SER A 158 20.44 23.42 -41.79
C SER A 158 20.70 24.77 -41.11
N PHE A 159 21.59 25.60 -41.64
CA PHE A 159 21.87 26.91 -41.05
C PHE A 159 20.70 27.89 -41.19
N LEU A 160 19.94 27.83 -42.30
CA LEU A 160 18.70 28.60 -42.43
C LEU A 160 17.65 28.14 -41.41
N SER A 161 17.61 26.85 -41.09
CA SER A 161 16.74 26.30 -40.05
C SER A 161 17.12 26.84 -38.67
N VAL A 162 18.41 26.89 -38.34
CA VAL A 162 18.91 27.48 -37.09
C VAL A 162 18.59 28.98 -37.04
N ALA A 163 18.84 29.72 -38.11
CA ALA A 163 18.51 31.14 -38.19
C ALA A 163 17.02 31.36 -37.95
N TYR A 164 16.16 30.57 -38.59
CA TYR A 164 14.71 30.62 -38.40
C TYR A 164 14.32 30.33 -36.94
N TYR A 165 14.91 29.33 -36.30
CA TYR A 165 14.68 29.02 -34.88
C TYR A 165 14.94 30.24 -33.98
N PHE A 166 16.05 30.95 -34.17
CA PHE A 166 16.37 32.11 -33.34
C PHE A 166 15.58 33.37 -33.71
N VAL A 167 15.08 33.49 -34.95
CA VAL A 167 14.16 34.56 -35.35
C VAL A 167 12.78 34.37 -34.70
N LEU A 168 12.33 33.12 -34.53
CA LEU A 168 11.06 32.81 -33.84
C LEU A 168 11.04 33.24 -32.38
N ALA A 169 12.19 33.53 -31.76
CA ALA A 169 12.25 34.06 -30.40
C ALA A 169 11.86 35.55 -30.29
N GLY A 170 11.67 36.25 -31.43
CA GLY A 170 11.35 37.68 -31.46
C GLY A 170 9.87 38.04 -31.27
N PRO A 171 8.92 37.38 -31.96
CA PRO A 171 7.50 37.72 -31.86
C PRO A 171 6.89 37.44 -30.48
N SER A 172 6.07 38.37 -29.97
CA SER A 172 5.48 38.31 -28.63
C SER A 172 4.50 37.14 -28.39
N PHE A 173 3.96 36.54 -29.45
CA PHE A 173 3.04 35.41 -29.37
C PHE A 173 3.73 34.04 -29.29
N ILE A 174 5.07 33.99 -29.43
CA ILE A 174 5.85 32.76 -29.35
C ILE A 174 6.40 32.63 -27.92
N THR A 175 5.94 31.59 -27.23
CA THR A 175 6.33 31.26 -25.86
C THR A 175 7.36 30.12 -25.86
N PRO A 176 8.12 29.92 -24.77
CA PRO A 176 9.05 28.79 -24.65
C PRO A 176 8.40 27.42 -24.92
N GLU A 177 7.11 27.27 -24.60
CA GLU A 177 6.34 26.03 -24.79
C GLU A 177 5.99 25.79 -26.27
N ASN A 178 5.66 26.83 -27.04
CA ASN A 178 5.23 26.67 -28.43
C ASN A 178 6.37 26.89 -29.46
N HIS A 179 7.54 27.34 -29.01
CA HIS A 179 8.70 27.66 -29.85
C HIS A 179 9.14 26.49 -30.75
N LEU A 180 9.24 25.26 -30.21
CA LEU A 180 9.64 24.06 -30.95
C LEU A 180 8.59 23.58 -31.97
N PRO A 181 7.28 23.54 -31.64
CA PRO A 181 6.22 23.32 -32.62
C PRO A 181 6.26 24.30 -33.80
N TYR A 182 6.38 25.61 -33.55
CA TYR A 182 6.47 26.61 -34.62
C TYR A 182 7.73 26.43 -35.47
N PHE A 183 8.87 26.13 -34.84
CA PHE A 183 10.09 25.79 -35.56
C PHE A 183 9.91 24.56 -36.47
N THR A 184 9.17 23.56 -36.00
CA THR A 184 8.95 22.32 -36.76
C THR A 184 8.18 22.56 -38.06
N LEU A 185 7.33 23.59 -38.14
CA LEU A 185 6.65 23.96 -39.38
C LEU A 185 7.62 24.37 -40.51
N PHE A 186 8.84 24.79 -40.17
CA PHE A 186 9.88 25.06 -41.17
C PHE A 186 10.24 23.83 -42.01
N SER A 187 10.05 22.62 -41.48
CA SER A 187 10.24 21.39 -42.24
C SER A 187 9.33 21.30 -43.47
N LEU A 188 8.12 21.85 -43.40
CA LEU A 188 7.20 21.95 -44.54
C LEU A 188 7.71 22.93 -45.59
N VAL A 189 8.29 24.07 -45.15
CA VAL A 189 8.92 25.04 -46.04
C VAL A 189 10.10 24.41 -46.78
N LEU A 190 10.98 23.70 -46.06
CA LEU A 190 12.09 22.96 -46.65
C LEU A 190 11.62 21.87 -47.62
N PHE A 191 10.54 21.15 -47.27
CA PHE A 191 9.94 20.16 -48.14
C PHE A 191 9.45 20.77 -49.47
N LEU A 192 8.71 21.88 -49.41
CA LEU A 192 8.24 22.61 -50.59
C LEU A 192 9.40 23.16 -51.42
N LEU A 193 10.42 23.73 -50.78
CA LEU A 193 11.63 24.22 -51.45
C LEU A 193 12.38 23.08 -52.15
N GLY A 194 12.49 21.91 -51.52
CA GLY A 194 13.02 20.69 -52.14
C GLY A 194 12.24 20.32 -53.40
N GLY A 195 10.91 20.37 -53.35
CA GLY A 195 10.03 20.13 -54.49
C GLY A 195 10.26 21.10 -55.64
N LEU A 196 10.41 22.39 -55.34
CA LEU A 196 10.71 23.42 -56.34
C LEU A 196 12.09 23.23 -56.98
N VAL A 197 13.11 22.91 -56.18
CA VAL A 197 14.47 22.63 -56.68
C VAL A 197 14.48 21.36 -57.53
N GLN A 198 13.76 20.31 -57.11
CA GLN A 198 13.64 19.07 -57.87
C GLN A 198 12.96 19.31 -59.22
N LYS A 199 11.90 20.13 -59.26
CA LYS A 199 11.19 20.47 -60.51
C LYS A 199 12.07 21.26 -61.49
N LYS A 200 12.95 22.13 -60.98
CA LYS A 200 13.86 22.95 -61.82
C LYS A 200 15.16 22.24 -62.21
N LYS A 201 15.59 21.24 -61.44
CA LYS A 201 16.84 20.51 -61.64
C LYS A 201 16.55 19.01 -61.58
N ASP A 202 17.00 18.34 -60.53
CA ASP A 202 16.88 16.90 -60.35
C ASP A 202 16.81 16.52 -58.87
N LEU A 203 16.50 15.24 -58.61
CA LEU A 203 16.39 14.70 -57.27
C LEU A 203 17.74 14.69 -56.53
N ALA A 204 18.86 14.51 -57.22
CA ALA A 204 20.18 14.55 -56.60
C ALA A 204 20.53 15.95 -56.07
N THR A 205 20.04 17.01 -56.73
CA THR A 205 20.20 18.38 -56.24
C THR A 205 19.25 18.72 -55.09
N ALA A 206 18.02 18.20 -55.12
CA ALA A 206 17.01 18.47 -54.08
C ALA A 206 17.17 17.60 -52.81
N GLY A 207 17.77 16.41 -52.93
CA GLY A 207 17.95 15.45 -51.85
C GLY A 207 18.48 16.04 -50.53
N PRO A 208 19.55 16.84 -50.55
CA PRO A 208 20.09 17.51 -49.37
C PRO A 208 19.08 18.40 -48.63
N ILE A 209 18.17 19.09 -49.34
CA ILE A 209 17.12 19.93 -48.74
C ILE A 209 16.06 19.06 -48.08
N TYR A 210 15.68 17.95 -48.72
CA TYR A 210 14.76 16.98 -48.15
C TYR A 210 15.32 16.31 -46.87
N VAL A 211 16.62 16.04 -46.81
CA VAL A 211 17.27 15.54 -45.59
C VAL A 211 17.16 16.55 -44.45
N ALA A 212 17.33 17.85 -44.71
CA ALA A 212 17.11 18.88 -43.70
C ALA A 212 15.64 18.94 -43.22
N ALA A 213 14.68 18.82 -44.15
CA ALA A 213 13.24 18.74 -43.82
C ALA A 213 12.92 17.54 -42.91
N ILE A 214 13.66 16.43 -43.05
CA ILE A 214 13.48 15.25 -42.21
C ILE A 214 14.02 15.44 -40.80
N ILE A 215 15.18 16.09 -40.66
CA ILE A 215 15.89 16.17 -39.38
C ILE A 215 15.19 17.12 -38.42
N VAL A 216 14.61 18.22 -38.93
CA VAL A 216 13.97 19.26 -38.11
C VAL A 216 12.88 18.69 -37.17
N PRO A 217 11.87 17.93 -37.63
CA PRO A 217 10.84 17.38 -36.75
C PRO A 217 11.32 16.34 -35.74
N LEU A 218 12.30 15.50 -36.12
CA LEU A 218 12.88 14.50 -35.22
C LEU A 218 13.62 15.15 -34.06
N LEU A 219 14.42 16.19 -34.34
CA LEU A 219 15.11 16.95 -33.32
C LEU A 219 14.12 17.69 -32.42
N SER A 220 13.14 18.38 -33.00
CA SER A 220 12.12 19.11 -32.22
C SER A 220 11.31 18.20 -31.30
N GLY A 221 10.85 17.06 -31.81
CA GLY A 221 10.12 16.06 -31.03
C GLY A 221 10.98 15.46 -29.91
N GLY A 222 12.22 15.06 -30.22
CA GLY A 222 13.14 14.49 -29.24
C GLY A 222 13.53 15.47 -28.12
N ILE A 223 13.80 16.74 -28.48
CA ILE A 223 14.13 17.78 -27.50
C ILE A 223 12.93 18.05 -26.59
N SER A 224 11.72 18.17 -27.16
CA SER A 224 10.50 18.40 -26.38
C SER A 224 10.25 17.26 -25.37
N LEU A 225 10.46 16.00 -25.79
CA LEU A 225 10.39 14.84 -24.90
C LEU A 225 11.46 14.89 -23.80
N SER A 226 12.69 15.30 -24.12
CA SER A 226 13.78 15.41 -23.14
C SER A 226 13.54 16.48 -22.07
N ARG A 227 12.79 17.53 -22.42
CA ARG A 227 12.39 18.60 -21.49
C ARG A 227 11.15 18.25 -20.67
N GLY A 228 10.47 17.14 -20.99
CA GLY A 228 9.20 16.76 -20.37
C GLY A 228 7.97 17.47 -20.94
N ASP A 229 8.15 18.23 -22.04
CA ASP A 229 7.11 19.03 -22.67
C ASP A 229 6.27 18.17 -23.63
N LEU A 230 5.28 17.45 -23.08
CA LEU A 230 4.54 16.43 -23.84
C LEU A 230 3.68 17.00 -24.98
N ASN A 231 3.01 18.14 -24.77
CA ASN A 231 2.15 18.75 -25.81
C ASN A 231 2.98 19.30 -27.00
N PRO A 232 4.07 20.05 -26.76
CA PRO A 232 4.99 20.46 -27.81
C PRO A 232 5.65 19.29 -28.56
N ALA A 233 5.97 18.21 -27.83
CA ALA A 233 6.48 16.98 -28.43
C ALA A 233 5.49 16.37 -29.42
N ARG A 234 4.22 16.24 -29.02
CA ARG A 234 3.15 15.70 -29.88
C ARG A 234 2.99 16.51 -31.16
N ALA A 235 2.91 17.84 -31.05
CA ALA A 235 2.77 18.72 -32.21
C ALA A 235 3.95 18.57 -33.20
N SER A 236 5.18 18.52 -32.68
CA SER A 236 6.39 18.36 -33.49
C SER A 236 6.46 16.99 -34.17
N LEU A 237 6.11 15.91 -33.45
CA LEU A 237 6.10 14.55 -33.97
C LEU A 237 4.99 14.32 -35.01
N ILE A 238 3.80 14.89 -34.82
CA ILE A 238 2.71 14.83 -35.81
C ILE A 238 3.13 15.53 -37.11
N THR A 239 3.72 16.72 -37.00
CA THR A 239 4.23 17.46 -38.16
C THR A 239 5.29 16.65 -38.91
N GLY A 240 6.21 16.01 -38.17
CA GLY A 240 7.20 15.10 -38.74
C GLY A 240 6.57 13.91 -39.47
N ALA A 241 5.57 13.25 -38.86
CA ALA A 241 4.86 12.14 -39.48
C ALA A 241 4.22 12.54 -40.82
N ILE A 242 3.61 13.73 -40.90
CA ILE A 242 3.03 14.26 -42.15
C ILE A 242 4.12 14.43 -43.22
N VAL A 243 5.26 15.02 -42.86
CA VAL A 243 6.40 15.17 -43.79
C VAL A 243 6.91 13.81 -44.26
N TYR A 244 7.02 12.81 -43.39
CA TYR A 244 7.49 11.47 -43.76
C TYR A 244 6.50 10.72 -44.64
N VAL A 245 5.20 10.85 -44.40
CA VAL A 245 4.17 10.31 -45.29
C VAL A 245 4.25 10.95 -46.67
N ALA A 246 4.38 12.28 -46.74
CA ALA A 246 4.52 12.99 -48.00
C ALA A 246 5.80 12.54 -48.77
N MET A 247 6.92 12.38 -48.06
CA MET A 247 8.16 11.86 -48.65
C MET A 247 8.07 10.40 -49.07
N LEU A 248 7.37 9.56 -48.30
CA LEU A 248 7.13 8.17 -48.65
C LEU A 248 6.33 8.08 -49.97
N ILE A 249 5.30 8.91 -50.14
CA ILE A 249 4.50 8.98 -51.36
C ILE A 249 5.36 9.44 -52.55
N LEU A 250 6.18 10.49 -52.37
CA LEU A 250 6.99 11.06 -53.44
C LEU A 250 8.16 10.17 -53.88
N PHE A 251 8.90 9.59 -52.92
CA PHE A 251 10.15 8.87 -53.21
C PHE A 251 10.03 7.36 -53.18
N LYS A 252 8.95 6.83 -52.58
CA LYS A 252 8.70 5.39 -52.44
C LYS A 252 9.90 4.62 -51.87
N LYS A 253 10.64 5.25 -50.93
CA LYS A 253 11.81 4.65 -50.26
C LYS A 253 11.42 4.15 -48.87
N GLU A 254 11.90 2.96 -48.53
CA GLU A 254 11.65 2.27 -47.26
C GLU A 254 12.16 3.05 -46.03
N VAL A 255 13.18 3.90 -46.19
CA VAL A 255 13.70 4.74 -45.10
C VAL A 255 12.63 5.64 -44.48
N PHE A 256 11.62 6.06 -45.24
CA PHE A 256 10.54 6.90 -44.73
C PHE A 256 9.54 6.11 -43.89
N ILE A 257 9.37 4.81 -44.15
CA ILE A 257 8.58 3.92 -43.29
C ILE A 257 9.28 3.78 -41.94
N TYR A 258 10.60 3.64 -41.94
CA TYR A 258 11.39 3.61 -40.71
C TYR A 258 11.23 4.90 -39.89
N LEU A 259 11.44 6.06 -40.52
CA LEU A 259 11.31 7.35 -39.86
C LEU A 259 9.89 7.57 -39.32
N LEU A 260 8.87 7.20 -40.10
CA LEU A 260 7.47 7.25 -39.67
C LEU A 260 7.21 6.32 -38.48
N THR A 261 7.74 5.10 -38.49
CA THR A 261 7.57 4.12 -37.40
C THR A 261 8.25 4.62 -36.12
N LEU A 262 9.45 5.18 -36.23
CA LEU A 262 10.17 5.79 -35.12
C LEU A 262 9.38 6.98 -34.54
N THR A 263 8.84 7.85 -35.39
CA THR A 263 8.06 9.02 -34.99
C THR A 263 6.73 8.65 -34.36
N LEU A 264 5.99 7.69 -34.92
CA LEU A 264 4.78 7.15 -34.31
C LEU A 264 5.08 6.45 -32.99
N GLY A 265 6.24 5.79 -32.90
CA GLY A 265 6.78 5.24 -31.67
C GLY A 265 6.97 6.31 -30.59
N LEU A 266 7.75 7.35 -30.89
CA LEU A 266 7.97 8.48 -29.98
C LEU A 266 6.66 9.21 -29.63
N LEU A 267 5.70 9.28 -30.57
CA LEU A 267 4.39 9.86 -30.33
C LEU A 267 3.61 9.01 -29.32
N LEU A 268 3.58 7.69 -29.48
CA LEU A 268 2.96 6.77 -28.52
C LEU A 268 3.64 6.85 -27.14
N TYR A 269 4.98 6.93 -27.09
CA TYR A 269 5.73 7.20 -25.87
C TYR A 269 5.22 8.46 -25.16
N SER A 270 5.00 9.57 -25.89
CA SER A 270 4.51 10.83 -25.33
C SER A 270 3.09 10.74 -24.73
N PHE A 271 2.26 9.81 -25.22
CA PHE A 271 0.94 9.53 -24.65
C PHE A 271 1.04 8.65 -23.42
N LEU A 272 1.91 7.65 -23.44
CA LEU A 272 2.15 6.79 -22.29
C LEU A 272 2.75 7.57 -21.11
N GLU A 273 3.75 8.42 -21.35
CA GLU A 273 4.41 9.20 -20.29
C GLU A 273 3.47 10.15 -19.53
N ALA A 274 2.34 10.54 -20.14
CA ALA A 274 1.33 11.38 -19.47
C ALA A 274 0.69 10.70 -18.25
N PHE A 275 0.73 9.37 -18.18
CA PHE A 275 0.17 8.63 -17.06
C PHE A 275 1.23 8.38 -15.98
N ARG A 276 1.14 9.08 -14.84
CA ARG A 276 2.13 9.01 -13.73
C ARG A 276 2.07 7.76 -12.84
N SER A 277 1.44 6.67 -13.28
CA SER A 277 1.36 5.46 -12.47
C SER A 277 2.68 4.67 -12.51
N LYS A 278 3.07 4.01 -11.41
CA LYS A 278 4.23 3.10 -11.38
C LYS A 278 4.15 2.02 -12.47
N PHE A 279 2.93 1.58 -12.80
CA PHE A 279 2.67 0.62 -13.86
C PHE A 279 3.01 1.20 -15.23
N THR A 280 2.56 2.43 -15.51
CA THR A 280 2.82 3.10 -16.78
C THR A 280 4.30 3.40 -16.97
N GLN A 281 4.99 3.81 -15.91
CA GLN A 281 6.44 4.08 -15.96
C GLN A 281 7.25 2.82 -16.30
N GLN A 282 6.84 1.63 -15.82
CA GLN A 282 7.46 0.38 -16.24
C GLN A 282 7.15 0.06 -17.71
N LEU A 283 5.91 0.29 -18.15
CA LEU A 283 5.49 0.06 -19.54
C LEU A 283 6.28 0.94 -20.52
N VAL A 284 6.53 2.20 -20.15
CA VAL A 284 7.32 3.16 -20.91
C VAL A 284 8.77 2.68 -21.11
N VAL A 285 9.41 2.15 -20.07
CA VAL A 285 10.78 1.62 -20.16
C VAL A 285 10.89 0.47 -21.15
N TYR A 286 9.94 -0.49 -21.11
CA TYR A 286 9.92 -1.60 -22.07
C TYR A 286 9.65 -1.13 -23.50
N PHE A 287 8.80 -0.12 -23.66
CA PHE A 287 8.50 0.47 -24.95
C PHE A 287 9.73 1.19 -25.55
N LEU A 288 10.54 1.86 -24.73
CA LEU A 288 11.83 2.42 -25.17
C LEU A 288 12.80 1.33 -25.65
N TYR A 289 12.93 0.22 -24.92
CA TYR A 289 13.75 -0.90 -25.38
C TYR A 289 13.24 -1.49 -26.69
N PHE A 290 11.93 -1.55 -26.88
CA PHE A 290 11.31 -1.96 -28.13
C PHE A 290 11.68 -1.01 -29.28
N LEU A 291 11.57 0.31 -29.11
CA LEU A 291 11.97 1.29 -30.13
C LEU A 291 13.45 1.23 -30.47
N ILE A 292 14.32 1.01 -29.48
CA ILE A 292 15.76 0.82 -29.69
C ILE A 292 16.04 -0.44 -30.52
N PHE A 293 15.40 -1.56 -30.17
CA PHE A 293 15.56 -2.83 -30.88
C PHE A 293 15.05 -2.73 -32.33
N LEU A 294 13.88 -2.10 -32.52
CA LEU A 294 13.32 -1.81 -33.84
C LEU A 294 14.27 -0.91 -34.65
N GLY A 295 14.83 0.10 -34.00
CA GLY A 295 15.91 0.95 -34.52
C GLY A 295 17.09 0.16 -35.08
N ILE A 296 17.65 -0.74 -34.26
CA ILE A 296 18.80 -1.58 -34.64
C ILE A 296 18.43 -2.51 -35.81
N PHE A 297 17.26 -3.14 -35.76
CA PHE A 297 16.79 -4.07 -36.78
C PHE A 297 16.65 -3.41 -38.17
N PHE A 298 16.04 -2.22 -38.24
CA PHE A 298 15.89 -1.48 -39.49
C PHE A 298 17.16 -0.75 -39.94
N PHE A 299 18.10 -0.44 -39.04
CA PHE A 299 19.38 0.18 -39.38
C PHE A 299 20.44 -0.84 -39.83
N MET A 300 20.26 -2.13 -39.48
CA MET A 300 21.18 -3.22 -39.82
C MET A 300 21.47 -3.37 -41.34
N PRO A 301 20.50 -3.27 -42.27
CA PRO A 301 20.76 -3.33 -43.71
C PRO A 301 21.65 -2.19 -44.21
N TYR A 302 21.54 -1.00 -43.59
CA TYR A 302 22.35 0.16 -43.93
C TYR A 302 23.78 0.05 -43.37
N LEU A 303 23.93 -0.42 -42.13
CA LEU A 303 25.22 -0.73 -41.52
C LEU A 303 26.00 -1.78 -42.32
N ARG A 304 25.33 -2.80 -42.89
CA ARG A 304 25.97 -3.82 -43.74
C ARG A 304 26.54 -3.25 -45.04
N ARG A 305 25.90 -2.23 -45.65
CA ARG A 305 26.44 -1.54 -46.84
C ARG A 305 27.74 -0.78 -46.53
N LEU A 306 27.86 -0.19 -45.35
CA LEU A 306 29.09 0.49 -44.92
C LEU A 306 30.28 -0.48 -44.77
N TRP A 307 30.02 -1.78 -44.54
CA TRP A 307 31.04 -2.82 -44.37
C TRP A 307 31.38 -3.58 -45.66
N LYS A 308 30.91 -3.10 -46.83
CA LYS A 308 31.17 -3.71 -48.14
C LYS A 308 30.85 -5.22 -48.21
N ASP A 309 29.87 -5.70 -47.43
CA ASP A 309 29.37 -7.07 -47.59
C ASP A 309 28.55 -7.14 -48.89
N LYS A 310 28.99 -7.97 -49.85
CA LYS A 310 28.44 -8.04 -51.21
C LYS A 310 27.22 -8.95 -51.34
N ARG A 311 26.78 -9.62 -50.26
CA ARG A 311 25.60 -10.48 -50.30
C ARG A 311 24.36 -9.62 -50.53
N PRO A 312 23.49 -9.94 -51.50
CA PRO A 312 22.25 -9.20 -51.69
C PRO A 312 21.46 -9.26 -50.38
N PRO A 313 20.99 -8.13 -49.85
CA PRO A 313 20.19 -8.19 -48.66
C PRO A 313 18.89 -8.91 -49.03
N ILE A 314 18.38 -9.78 -48.15
CA ILE A 314 17.03 -10.31 -48.28
C ILE A 314 16.07 -9.14 -47.99
N ILE A 315 15.98 -8.19 -48.92
CA ILE A 315 15.01 -7.10 -48.91
C ILE A 315 13.92 -7.56 -49.86
N LEU A 316 12.91 -8.22 -49.29
CA LEU A 316 11.63 -8.38 -49.97
C LEU A 316 11.01 -6.98 -50.07
N ASN A 317 10.96 -6.46 -51.29
CA ASN A 317 10.29 -5.20 -51.63
C ASN A 317 8.89 -5.17 -50.98
N ILE A 318 8.63 -4.24 -50.07
CA ILE A 318 7.36 -4.14 -49.30
C ILE A 318 6.15 -3.92 -50.21
N VAL A 319 6.37 -3.55 -51.47
CA VAL A 319 5.32 -3.43 -52.50
C VAL A 319 4.68 -4.79 -52.82
N ASN A 320 5.39 -5.89 -52.59
CA ASN A 320 4.85 -7.24 -52.78
C ASN A 320 4.30 -7.80 -51.46
N TRP A 321 3.19 -8.55 -51.54
CA TRP A 321 2.51 -9.18 -50.40
C TRP A 321 3.44 -10.01 -49.49
N LYS A 322 4.52 -10.60 -50.05
CA LYS A 322 5.55 -11.34 -49.30
C LYS A 322 6.39 -10.43 -48.38
N GLY A 323 6.68 -9.20 -48.81
CA GLY A 323 7.33 -8.20 -47.97
C GLY A 323 6.39 -7.71 -46.87
N VAL A 324 5.13 -7.39 -47.20
CA VAL A 324 4.10 -7.02 -46.22
C VAL A 324 3.94 -8.10 -45.15
N LEU A 325 3.91 -9.39 -45.50
CA LEU A 325 3.85 -10.48 -44.52
C LEU A 325 5.09 -10.54 -43.64
N PHE A 326 6.28 -10.44 -44.22
CA PHE A 326 7.55 -10.55 -43.48
C PHE A 326 7.73 -9.43 -42.44
N TYR A 327 7.30 -8.21 -42.74
CA TYR A 327 7.34 -7.09 -41.80
C TYR A 327 6.12 -7.02 -40.87
N SER A 328 4.94 -7.47 -41.31
CA SER A 328 3.74 -7.44 -40.48
C SER A 328 3.74 -8.52 -39.39
N ILE A 329 4.32 -9.70 -39.62
CA ILE A 329 4.36 -10.79 -38.63
C ILE A 329 5.12 -10.40 -37.34
N PRO A 330 6.35 -9.82 -37.39
CA PRO A 330 7.04 -9.36 -36.19
C PRO A 330 6.28 -8.25 -35.49
N VAL A 331 5.76 -7.27 -36.24
CA VAL A 331 4.99 -6.14 -35.68
C VAL A 331 3.71 -6.64 -35.01
N MET A 332 2.97 -7.54 -35.66
CA MET A 332 1.77 -8.18 -35.12
C MET A 332 2.11 -9.01 -33.88
N GLY A 333 3.18 -9.80 -33.92
CA GLY A 333 3.65 -10.57 -32.78
C GLY A 333 4.01 -9.69 -31.58
N LEU A 334 4.62 -8.54 -31.83
CA LEU A 334 4.95 -7.54 -30.80
C LEU A 334 3.71 -6.83 -30.27
N VAL A 335 2.74 -6.51 -31.12
CA VAL A 335 1.44 -5.97 -30.71
C VAL A 335 0.67 -6.98 -29.85
N ILE A 336 0.65 -8.26 -30.24
CA ILE A 336 0.03 -9.34 -29.48
C ILE A 336 0.73 -9.50 -28.13
N LEU A 337 2.07 -9.47 -28.10
CA LEU A 337 2.84 -9.58 -26.86
C LEU A 337 2.59 -8.39 -25.93
N PHE A 338 2.49 -7.17 -26.48
CA PHE A 338 2.10 -5.98 -25.75
C PHE A 338 0.68 -6.08 -25.18
N LEU A 339 -0.30 -6.48 -25.99
CA LEU A 339 -1.69 -6.67 -25.56
C LEU A 339 -1.82 -7.77 -24.50
N ALA A 340 -1.09 -8.87 -24.65
CA ALA A 340 -1.03 -9.95 -23.66
C ALA A 340 -0.47 -9.43 -22.33
N PHE A 341 0.61 -8.67 -22.36
CA PHE A 341 1.20 -8.08 -21.15
C PHE A 341 0.29 -7.04 -20.50
N TYR A 342 -0.38 -6.20 -21.31
CA TYR A 342 -1.37 -5.23 -20.85
C TYR A 342 -2.53 -5.93 -20.12
N PHE A 343 -3.07 -6.99 -20.71
CA PHE A 343 -4.14 -7.79 -20.10
C PHE A 343 -3.69 -8.48 -18.81
N LEU A 344 -2.48 -9.02 -18.75
CA LEU A 344 -1.90 -9.61 -17.53
C LEU A 344 -1.84 -8.63 -16.35
N LYS A 345 -1.61 -7.34 -16.65
CA LYS A 345 -1.48 -6.29 -15.64
C LYS A 345 -2.82 -5.72 -15.21
N ILE A 346 -3.74 -5.49 -16.14
CA ILE A 346 -5.12 -5.05 -15.83
C ILE A 346 -5.86 -6.11 -15.01
N SER A 347 -5.68 -7.38 -15.34
CA SER A 347 -6.32 -8.49 -14.62
C SER A 347 -5.88 -8.65 -13.16
N GLY A 348 -4.92 -7.85 -12.69
CA GLY A 348 -4.53 -7.77 -11.28
C GLY A 348 -4.97 -6.50 -10.56
N THR A 349 -5.81 -5.66 -11.18
CA THR A 349 -6.29 -4.41 -10.60
C THR A 349 -7.57 -4.63 -9.79
N PRO A 350 -7.79 -3.87 -8.69
CA PRO A 350 -9.03 -3.96 -7.91
C PRO A 350 -10.28 -3.69 -8.75
N GLY A 351 -10.21 -2.77 -9.72
CA GLY A 351 -11.31 -2.48 -10.64
C GLY A 351 -11.68 -3.68 -11.51
N PHE A 352 -10.69 -4.38 -12.08
CA PHE A 352 -10.93 -5.63 -12.81
C PHE A 352 -11.45 -6.73 -11.87
N CYS A 353 -10.92 -6.87 -10.66
CA CYS A 353 -11.46 -7.84 -9.70
C CYS A 353 -12.93 -7.51 -9.36
N GLY A 354 -13.30 -6.23 -9.25
CA GLY A 354 -14.65 -5.78 -8.97
C GLY A 354 -15.68 -6.04 -10.07
N THR A 355 -15.24 -6.35 -11.30
CA THR A 355 -16.15 -6.80 -12.37
C THR A 355 -16.54 -8.27 -12.23
N CYS A 356 -15.89 -9.02 -11.32
CA CYS A 356 -16.24 -10.41 -11.01
C CYS A 356 -17.36 -10.46 -9.95
N HIS A 357 -18.35 -11.35 -10.14
CA HIS A 357 -19.62 -11.33 -9.41
C HIS A 357 -19.56 -11.48 -7.87
N TYR A 358 -18.54 -12.14 -7.30
CA TYR A 358 -18.38 -12.31 -5.84
C TYR A 358 -17.39 -11.31 -5.22
N MET A 359 -16.67 -10.52 -6.02
CA MET A 359 -15.58 -9.66 -5.51
C MET A 359 -16.02 -8.25 -5.15
N LYS A 360 -17.17 -7.78 -5.65
CA LYS A 360 -17.62 -6.40 -5.43
C LYS A 360 -17.67 -6.01 -3.93
N PRO A 361 -18.26 -6.81 -3.02
CA PRO A 361 -18.25 -6.47 -1.58
C PRO A 361 -16.82 -6.47 -0.98
N TYR A 362 -15.92 -7.32 -1.48
CA TYR A 362 -14.54 -7.36 -1.02
C TYR A 362 -13.73 -6.15 -1.50
N VAL A 363 -14.01 -5.66 -2.71
CA VAL A 363 -13.39 -4.43 -3.24
C VAL A 363 -13.91 -3.20 -2.48
N GLU A 364 -15.19 -3.14 -2.15
CA GLU A 364 -15.79 -2.06 -1.37
C GLU A 364 -15.19 -1.99 0.04
N THR A 365 -15.10 -3.13 0.73
CA THR A 365 -14.49 -3.21 2.07
C THR A 365 -12.98 -2.99 2.04
N TRP A 366 -12.29 -3.38 0.97
CA TRP A 366 -10.87 -3.05 0.75
C TRP A 366 -10.64 -1.56 0.56
N ALA A 367 -11.52 -0.87 -0.16
CA ALA A 367 -11.37 0.56 -0.47
C ALA A 367 -11.38 1.45 0.78
N VAL A 368 -12.03 1.01 1.87
CA VAL A 368 -12.05 1.69 3.17
C VAL A 368 -11.03 1.13 4.17
N SER A 369 -10.29 0.09 3.80
CA SER A 369 -9.30 -0.54 4.68
C SER A 369 -8.00 0.28 4.81
N THR A 370 -7.18 -0.10 5.79
CA THR A 370 -5.81 0.43 5.94
C THR A 370 -4.89 0.06 4.77
N HIS A 371 -5.29 -0.90 3.93
CA HIS A 371 -4.54 -1.41 2.79
C HIS A 371 -5.11 -0.98 1.43
N LYS A 372 -5.98 0.05 1.38
CA LYS A 372 -6.62 0.56 0.15
C LYS A 372 -5.67 1.03 -0.96
N THR A 373 -4.37 1.16 -0.67
CA THR A 373 -3.32 1.51 -1.65
C THR A 373 -2.57 0.30 -2.19
N VAL A 374 -2.83 -0.90 -1.66
CA VAL A 374 -2.20 -2.17 -2.02
C VAL A 374 -3.12 -2.96 -2.95
N ARG A 375 -2.62 -3.41 -4.11
CA ARG A 375 -3.44 -4.19 -5.06
C ARG A 375 -3.78 -5.57 -4.49
N CYS A 376 -4.96 -6.09 -4.81
CA CYS A 376 -5.43 -7.41 -4.32
C CYS A 376 -4.40 -8.53 -4.55
N VAL A 377 -3.81 -8.60 -5.76
CA VAL A 377 -2.82 -9.62 -6.13
C VAL A 377 -1.50 -9.51 -5.36
N GLU A 378 -1.18 -8.37 -4.74
CA GLU A 378 0.04 -8.23 -3.95
C GLU A 378 -0.05 -8.96 -2.62
N CYS A 379 -1.26 -9.16 -2.11
CA CYS A 379 -1.54 -10.00 -0.95
C CYS A 379 -1.88 -11.43 -1.35
N HIS A 380 -2.80 -11.60 -2.31
CA HIS A 380 -3.37 -12.91 -2.68
C HIS A 380 -2.41 -13.80 -3.47
N TYR A 381 -1.41 -13.24 -4.16
CA TYR A 381 -0.34 -14.05 -4.78
C TYR A 381 0.89 -13.98 -3.88
N ALA A 382 1.54 -15.12 -3.61
CA ALA A 382 2.83 -15.09 -2.94
C ALA A 382 3.89 -14.43 -3.83
N PRO A 383 4.94 -13.80 -3.27
CA PRO A 383 6.02 -13.24 -4.09
C PRO A 383 6.76 -14.33 -4.85
N GLY A 384 7.00 -14.11 -6.15
CA GLY A 384 7.72 -15.02 -7.03
C GLY A 384 6.95 -15.30 -8.32
N PHE A 385 7.69 -15.56 -9.41
CA PHE A 385 7.12 -15.78 -10.74
C PHE A 385 6.14 -16.96 -10.77
N ASP A 386 6.53 -18.10 -10.19
CA ASP A 386 5.70 -19.31 -10.16
C ASP A 386 4.35 -19.11 -9.46
N SER A 387 4.33 -18.27 -8.42
CA SER A 387 3.12 -17.95 -7.66
C SER A 387 2.20 -17.02 -8.44
N GLU A 388 2.77 -16.10 -9.22
CA GLU A 388 2.01 -15.23 -10.12
C GLU A 388 1.37 -16.04 -11.26
N VAL A 389 2.10 -16.98 -11.86
CA VAL A 389 1.57 -17.90 -12.89
C VAL A 389 0.45 -18.78 -12.32
N LYS A 390 0.68 -19.42 -11.17
CA LYS A 390 -0.35 -20.25 -10.50
C LYS A 390 -1.60 -19.44 -10.16
N GLY A 391 -1.43 -18.21 -9.66
CA GLY A 391 -2.54 -17.31 -9.35
C GLY A 391 -3.37 -16.94 -10.58
N LYS A 392 -2.73 -16.75 -11.74
CA LYS A 392 -3.42 -16.46 -13.00
C LYS A 392 -4.16 -17.68 -13.55
N ILE A 393 -3.55 -18.86 -13.52
CA ILE A 393 -4.22 -20.12 -13.90
C ILE A 393 -5.43 -20.37 -13.00
N ALA A 394 -5.28 -20.19 -11.67
CA ALA A 394 -6.39 -20.31 -10.73
C ALA A 394 -7.52 -19.32 -11.02
N GLY A 395 -7.18 -18.08 -11.39
CA GLY A 395 -8.16 -17.07 -11.82
C GLY A 395 -8.92 -17.48 -13.09
N LEU A 396 -8.27 -18.11 -14.07
CA LEU A 396 -8.92 -18.65 -15.26
C LEU A 396 -9.86 -19.80 -14.95
N ILE A 397 -9.44 -20.73 -14.08
CA ILE A 397 -10.30 -21.82 -13.60
C ILE A 397 -11.51 -21.26 -12.86
N GLN A 398 -11.34 -20.17 -12.11
CA GLN A 398 -12.44 -19.53 -11.41
C GLN A 398 -13.43 -18.84 -12.36
N LEU A 399 -12.94 -18.29 -13.48
CA LEU A 399 -13.77 -17.78 -14.56
C LEU A 399 -14.55 -18.91 -15.26
N GLU A 400 -13.91 -20.05 -15.51
CA GLU A 400 -14.56 -21.23 -16.08
C GLU A 400 -15.65 -21.79 -15.15
N LYS A 401 -15.35 -21.95 -13.86
CA LYS A 401 -16.34 -22.36 -12.84
C LYS A 401 -17.52 -21.40 -12.75
N TYR A 402 -17.30 -20.11 -13.01
CA TYR A 402 -18.36 -19.13 -13.10
C TYR A 402 -19.24 -19.36 -14.33
N LEU A 403 -18.64 -19.44 -15.53
CA LEU A 403 -19.35 -19.65 -16.79
C LEU A 403 -20.15 -20.96 -16.81
N SER A 404 -19.67 -21.98 -16.10
CA SER A 404 -20.31 -23.30 -15.95
C SER A 404 -21.28 -23.41 -14.77
N ASN A 405 -21.49 -22.35 -13.98
CA ASN A 405 -22.29 -22.38 -12.73
C ASN A 405 -21.81 -23.40 -11.67
N LEU A 406 -20.55 -23.82 -11.70
CA LEU A 406 -19.92 -24.77 -10.78
C LEU A 406 -19.20 -24.09 -9.60
N TYR A 407 -19.58 -22.86 -9.26
CA TYR A 407 -18.91 -22.09 -8.20
C TYR A 407 -19.52 -22.36 -6.82
N GLY A 408 -18.66 -22.46 -5.79
CA GLY A 408 -19.08 -22.63 -4.40
C GLY A 408 -19.32 -21.29 -3.69
N GLY A 409 -20.26 -21.24 -2.74
CA GLY A 409 -20.69 -20.00 -2.06
C GLY A 409 -19.72 -19.40 -1.02
N LYS A 410 -18.51 -19.93 -0.85
CA LYS A 410 -17.53 -19.45 0.15
C LYS A 410 -16.12 -19.34 -0.42
N PRO A 411 -15.77 -18.24 -1.14
CA PRO A 411 -14.40 -18.04 -1.61
C PRO A 411 -13.48 -17.81 -0.40
N ARG A 412 -12.53 -18.73 -0.17
CA ARG A 412 -11.47 -18.58 0.84
C ARG A 412 -10.16 -18.25 0.15
N ALA A 413 -9.53 -17.16 0.59
CA ALA A 413 -8.20 -16.79 0.14
C ALA A 413 -7.15 -17.23 1.16
N GLU A 414 -6.23 -18.09 0.73
CA GLU A 414 -5.01 -18.38 1.47
C GLU A 414 -3.96 -17.33 1.14
N ILE A 415 -3.59 -16.53 2.15
CA ILE A 415 -2.56 -15.50 2.03
C ILE A 415 -1.32 -16.00 2.76
N SER A 416 -0.18 -15.98 2.09
CA SER A 416 1.11 -16.35 2.69
C SER A 416 1.68 -15.18 3.49
N ASP A 417 2.32 -15.47 4.64
CA ASP A 417 3.08 -14.48 5.40
C ASP A 417 4.19 -13.82 4.55
N LYS A 418 4.69 -14.52 3.51
CA LYS A 418 5.64 -13.96 2.54
C LYS A 418 5.05 -12.76 1.79
N SER A 419 3.74 -12.72 1.56
CA SER A 419 3.05 -11.58 0.94
C SER A 419 3.03 -10.37 1.87
N CYS A 420 2.79 -10.58 3.17
CA CYS A 420 2.82 -9.53 4.17
C CYS A 420 4.25 -8.96 4.37
N LEU A 421 5.26 -9.83 4.33
CA LEU A 421 6.68 -9.49 4.59
C LEU A 421 7.47 -9.08 3.34
N ARG A 422 6.79 -8.73 2.24
CA ARG A 422 7.44 -8.21 1.01
C ARG A 422 8.26 -6.95 1.30
N LYS A 423 9.28 -6.69 0.45
CA LYS A 423 10.20 -5.55 0.60
C LYS A 423 9.50 -4.18 0.70
N ALA A 424 8.38 -4.00 0.02
CA ALA A 424 7.60 -2.77 0.02
C ALA A 424 6.51 -2.71 1.13
N CYS A 425 6.42 -3.74 1.98
CA CYS A 425 5.38 -3.91 3.00
C CYS A 425 6.02 -4.07 4.39
N HIS A 426 5.71 -5.11 5.17
CA HIS A 426 6.16 -5.29 6.56
C HIS A 426 7.56 -5.93 6.71
N ARG A 427 8.48 -5.70 5.78
CA ARG A 427 9.83 -6.28 5.85
C ARG A 427 10.59 -5.74 7.06
N GLY A 428 11.06 -6.63 7.93
CA GLY A 428 11.86 -6.27 9.10
C GLY A 428 11.04 -5.69 10.25
N MET A 429 9.73 -5.97 10.33
CA MET A 429 8.93 -5.56 11.48
C MET A 429 9.51 -6.11 12.79
N ASP A 430 9.56 -5.27 13.83
CA ASP A 430 9.95 -5.70 15.16
C ASP A 430 8.78 -6.42 15.85
N PHE A 431 8.90 -7.74 15.96
CA PHE A 431 7.92 -8.58 16.65
C PHE A 431 7.82 -8.30 18.16
N ASN A 432 8.82 -7.66 18.77
CA ASN A 432 8.83 -7.33 20.19
C ASN A 432 8.13 -5.99 20.50
N ARG A 433 7.93 -5.12 19.51
CA ARG A 433 7.24 -3.84 19.69
C ARG A 433 5.83 -4.06 20.25
N VAL A 434 5.48 -3.26 21.26
CA VAL A 434 4.12 -3.22 21.80
C VAL A 434 3.23 -2.45 20.83
N ALA A 435 2.25 -3.13 20.25
CA ALA A 435 1.14 -2.52 19.54
C ALA A 435 -0.01 -2.25 20.51
N ILE A 436 -0.70 -1.13 20.34
CA ILE A 436 -1.94 -0.83 21.08
C ILE A 436 -3.11 -1.16 20.16
N TYR A 437 -3.92 -2.12 20.58
CA TYR A 437 -5.16 -2.51 19.90
C TYR A 437 -6.38 -1.97 20.66
N LYS A 438 -7.40 -1.48 19.92
CA LYS A 438 -8.65 -0.90 20.47
C LYS A 438 -8.46 -0.02 21.72
N LYS A 439 -7.45 0.86 21.68
CA LYS A 439 -7.05 1.88 22.69
C LYS A 439 -6.32 1.38 23.95
N ASN A 440 -6.63 0.21 24.51
CA ASN A 440 -6.06 -0.23 25.80
C ASN A 440 -5.44 -1.64 25.81
N ILE A 441 -5.60 -2.42 24.73
CA ILE A 441 -5.05 -3.76 24.65
C ILE A 441 -3.60 -3.69 24.22
N LYS A 442 -2.68 -4.15 25.07
CA LYS A 442 -1.25 -4.20 24.76
C LYS A 442 -0.92 -5.53 24.11
N PHE A 443 -0.57 -5.50 22.83
CA PHE A 443 -0.25 -6.71 22.05
C PHE A 443 1.22 -6.74 21.64
N ARG A 444 1.85 -7.91 21.74
CA ARG A 444 3.19 -8.18 21.20
C ARG A 444 3.12 -9.40 20.28
N HIS A 445 3.72 -9.31 19.10
CA HIS A 445 3.66 -10.39 18.13
C HIS A 445 4.59 -11.55 18.48
N ASN A 446 5.77 -11.28 19.08
CA ASN A 446 6.77 -12.30 19.40
C ASN A 446 6.20 -13.54 20.12
N PRO A 447 5.50 -13.43 21.27
CA PRO A 447 4.98 -14.61 21.97
C PRO A 447 3.93 -15.42 21.19
N HIS A 448 3.36 -14.85 20.13
CA HIS A 448 2.34 -15.46 19.27
C HIS A 448 2.92 -16.04 17.98
N MET A 449 3.98 -15.44 17.43
CA MET A 449 4.51 -15.77 16.10
C MET A 449 5.77 -16.63 16.14
N THR A 450 6.57 -16.60 17.20
CA THR A 450 7.89 -17.29 17.24
C THR A 450 7.85 -18.68 17.86
N ARG A 451 6.73 -19.08 18.46
CA ARG A 451 6.56 -20.37 19.12
C ARG A 451 5.20 -20.98 18.81
N LEU A 452 5.06 -22.28 19.08
CA LEU A 452 3.75 -22.93 19.04
C LEU A 452 2.89 -22.42 20.21
N VAL A 453 1.70 -21.91 19.90
CA VAL A 453 0.72 -21.48 20.88
C VAL A 453 -0.36 -22.54 20.95
N ARG A 454 -0.48 -23.23 22.11
CA ARG A 454 -1.39 -24.39 22.28
C ARG A 454 -1.21 -25.47 21.19
N GLY A 455 0.03 -25.68 20.74
CA GLY A 455 0.37 -26.64 19.68
C GLY A 455 0.13 -26.16 18.25
N VAL A 456 -0.24 -24.88 18.06
CA VAL A 456 -0.55 -24.29 16.74
C VAL A 456 0.53 -23.29 16.35
N ARG A 457 0.98 -23.33 15.10
CA ARG A 457 1.79 -22.25 14.51
C ARG A 457 0.85 -21.23 13.87
N LEU A 458 0.83 -20.02 14.42
CA LEU A 458 0.03 -18.92 13.91
C LEU A 458 0.71 -18.29 12.68
N ARG A 459 -0.11 -17.67 11.84
CA ARG A 459 0.27 -16.86 10.66
C ARG A 459 -0.17 -15.41 10.89
N CYS A 460 0.31 -14.47 10.09
CA CYS A 460 -0.16 -13.08 10.11
C CYS A 460 -1.69 -13.04 9.97
N THR A 461 -2.22 -13.86 9.06
CA THR A 461 -3.64 -13.94 8.78
C THR A 461 -4.45 -14.81 9.74
N SER A 462 -3.81 -15.42 10.76
CA SER A 462 -4.56 -16.04 11.86
C SER A 462 -5.25 -15.00 12.74
N CYS A 463 -4.70 -13.78 12.79
CA CYS A 463 -5.30 -12.65 13.49
C CYS A 463 -5.85 -11.61 12.50
N HIS A 464 -5.11 -11.29 11.44
CA HIS A 464 -5.53 -10.37 10.37
C HIS A 464 -6.44 -11.09 9.37
N SER A 465 -7.71 -11.24 9.73
CA SER A 465 -8.72 -12.00 8.98
C SER A 465 -9.62 -11.10 8.16
N HIS A 466 -10.44 -11.72 7.31
CA HIS A 466 -11.38 -11.04 6.41
C HIS A 466 -12.82 -10.98 6.97
N VAL A 467 -13.03 -11.36 8.24
CA VAL A 467 -14.36 -11.78 8.76
C VAL A 467 -14.91 -10.87 9.86
N VAL A 468 -14.41 -9.63 9.96
CA VAL A 468 -15.20 -8.61 10.66
C VAL A 468 -16.20 -8.09 9.64
N LYS A 469 -17.50 -8.20 9.92
CA LYS A 469 -18.58 -7.81 8.99
C LYS A 469 -18.29 -6.41 8.42
N GLY A 470 -18.10 -6.32 7.11
CA GLY A 470 -17.87 -5.04 6.42
C GLY A 470 -16.43 -4.51 6.47
N GLU A 471 -15.45 -5.26 6.99
CA GLU A 471 -14.05 -4.84 7.04
C GLU A 471 -13.13 -5.85 6.32
N HIS A 472 -12.26 -5.33 5.47
CA HIS A 472 -11.27 -6.14 4.77
C HIS A 472 -9.94 -6.15 5.54
N PHE A 473 -9.48 -7.34 5.91
CA PHE A 473 -8.15 -7.58 6.48
C PHE A 473 -7.87 -6.82 7.80
N THR A 474 -8.58 -7.24 8.84
CA THR A 474 -8.64 -6.59 10.16
C THR A 474 -8.49 -7.64 11.27
N VAL A 475 -8.18 -7.19 12.48
CA VAL A 475 -8.01 -8.07 13.64
C VAL A 475 -9.35 -8.26 14.33
N SER A 476 -9.81 -9.52 14.43
CA SER A 476 -11.04 -9.88 15.15
C SER A 476 -10.75 -10.23 16.61
N ASP A 477 -11.53 -9.66 17.54
CA ASP A 477 -11.43 -9.94 18.98
C ASP A 477 -11.66 -11.43 19.28
N THR A 478 -12.52 -12.07 18.48
CA THR A 478 -12.90 -13.48 18.64
C THR A 478 -11.69 -14.42 18.62
N VAL A 479 -10.65 -14.10 17.83
CA VAL A 479 -9.42 -14.90 17.78
C VAL A 479 -8.70 -14.90 19.12
N CYS A 480 -8.61 -13.73 19.76
CA CYS A 480 -8.04 -13.61 21.10
C CYS A 480 -8.86 -14.41 22.11
N PHE A 481 -10.18 -14.29 22.06
CA PHE A 481 -11.07 -14.93 23.03
C PHE A 481 -11.06 -16.46 22.91
N VAL A 482 -11.12 -17.00 21.69
CA VAL A 482 -11.02 -18.44 21.44
C VAL A 482 -9.73 -19.02 22.01
N CYS A 483 -8.60 -18.31 21.92
CA CYS A 483 -7.35 -18.84 22.49
C CYS A 483 -7.27 -18.69 24.02
N HIS A 484 -7.64 -17.52 24.56
CA HIS A 484 -7.42 -17.16 25.96
C HIS A 484 -8.52 -17.59 26.93
N PHE A 485 -9.74 -17.84 26.44
CA PHE A 485 -10.91 -18.25 27.24
C PHE A 485 -11.42 -19.67 26.94
N LYS A 486 -11.10 -20.29 25.80
CA LYS A 486 -11.56 -21.67 25.50
C LYS A 486 -11.11 -22.68 26.57
N GLY A 487 -12.09 -23.43 27.07
CA GLY A 487 -11.92 -24.41 28.16
C GLY A 487 -12.05 -23.81 29.56
N ARG A 488 -12.46 -22.53 29.68
CA ARG A 488 -12.72 -21.88 30.97
C ARG A 488 -14.20 -21.88 31.36
N GLY A 489 -15.13 -22.05 30.41
CA GLY A 489 -16.57 -21.95 30.68
C GLY A 489 -16.92 -20.59 31.31
N ASN A 490 -17.77 -20.58 32.33
CA ASN A 490 -18.12 -19.36 33.07
C ASN A 490 -17.02 -18.87 34.05
N ASN A 491 -15.86 -19.55 34.12
CA ASN A 491 -14.76 -19.07 34.93
C ASN A 491 -14.14 -17.84 34.24
N GLY A 492 -14.50 -16.64 34.71
CA GLY A 492 -14.16 -15.34 34.10
C GLY A 492 -12.68 -14.93 34.13
N VAL A 493 -11.73 -15.85 34.31
CA VAL A 493 -10.30 -15.55 34.32
C VAL A 493 -9.65 -16.10 33.05
N ALA A 494 -9.11 -15.20 32.23
CA ALA A 494 -8.28 -15.53 31.09
C ALA A 494 -7.11 -16.42 31.52
N LEU A 495 -6.60 -17.29 30.62
CA LEU A 495 -5.39 -18.08 30.84
C LEU A 495 -4.24 -17.22 31.39
N GLY A 496 -3.97 -17.30 32.70
CA GLY A 496 -2.94 -16.53 33.41
C GLY A 496 -3.51 -15.43 34.30
N SER A 497 -3.94 -14.30 33.71
CA SER A 497 -4.44 -13.13 34.44
C SER A 497 -5.34 -12.24 33.57
N CYS A 498 -6.28 -11.52 34.18
CA CYS A 498 -7.09 -10.51 33.48
C CYS A 498 -6.24 -9.36 32.91
N TYR A 499 -5.08 -9.07 33.52
CA TYR A 499 -4.18 -8.00 33.08
C TYR A 499 -3.40 -8.29 31.80
N LEU A 500 -3.53 -9.50 31.24
CA LEU A 500 -2.75 -9.92 30.07
C LEU A 500 -3.08 -9.10 28.83
N CYS A 501 -4.36 -8.81 28.61
CA CYS A 501 -4.79 -8.07 27.43
C CYS A 501 -4.95 -6.58 27.75
N HIS A 502 -5.72 -6.24 28.77
CA HIS A 502 -6.01 -4.87 29.17
C HIS A 502 -5.85 -4.65 30.67
N GLY A 503 -5.55 -3.40 31.06
CA GLY A 503 -5.54 -2.98 32.45
C GLY A 503 -6.93 -2.60 32.97
N PRO A 504 -7.04 -2.21 34.25
CA PRO A 504 -8.25 -1.58 34.76
C PRO A 504 -8.48 -0.23 34.04
N PRO A 505 -9.73 0.27 34.00
CA PRO A 505 -10.02 1.60 33.47
C PRO A 505 -9.16 2.68 34.13
N LYS A 506 -8.74 3.67 33.35
CA LYS A 506 -8.03 4.85 33.87
C LYS A 506 -9.04 5.94 34.19
N GLY A 507 -8.90 6.56 35.37
CA GLY A 507 -9.79 7.63 35.84
C GLY A 507 -10.99 7.13 36.64
N ILE A 508 -11.91 8.06 36.93
CA ILE A 508 -13.13 7.80 37.70
C ILE A 508 -14.19 7.22 36.76
N VAL A 509 -14.73 6.07 37.13
CA VAL A 509 -15.89 5.44 36.48
C VAL A 509 -17.11 5.73 37.35
N VAL A 510 -18.22 6.13 36.74
CA VAL A 510 -19.49 6.31 37.46
C VAL A 510 -20.34 5.06 37.29
N HIS A 511 -20.84 4.49 38.38
CA HIS A 511 -21.71 3.32 38.39
C HIS A 511 -22.89 3.59 39.34
N GLU A 512 -24.13 3.64 38.82
CA GLU A 512 -25.33 3.97 39.59
C GLU A 512 -25.20 5.26 40.44
N GLY A 513 -24.52 6.28 39.88
CA GLY A 513 -24.26 7.56 40.57
C GLY A 513 -23.01 7.55 41.45
N GLU A 514 -22.46 6.37 41.79
CA GLU A 514 -21.25 6.24 42.60
C GLU A 514 -19.98 6.42 41.76
N LYS A 515 -19.07 7.25 42.25
CA LYS A 515 -17.77 7.52 41.61
C LYS A 515 -16.74 6.52 42.12
N PHE A 516 -16.21 5.69 41.22
CA PHE A 516 -15.22 4.68 41.56
C PHE A 516 -13.91 4.84 40.76
N ASN A 517 -12.80 5.00 41.48
CA ASN A 517 -11.46 5.08 40.89
C ASN A 517 -10.69 3.77 41.12
N HIS A 518 -10.58 2.96 40.06
CA HIS A 518 -9.90 1.66 40.12
C HIS A 518 -8.42 1.79 40.49
N THR A 519 -7.74 2.85 40.02
CA THR A 519 -6.29 3.01 40.25
C THR A 519 -6.01 3.30 41.71
N GLU A 520 -6.79 4.19 42.30
CA GLU A 520 -6.69 4.55 43.71
C GLU A 520 -7.14 3.40 44.62
N PHE A 521 -8.24 2.72 44.27
CA PHE A 521 -8.72 1.59 45.04
C PHE A 521 -7.74 0.41 45.02
N LEU A 522 -7.15 0.06 43.88
CA LEU A 522 -6.22 -1.06 43.82
C LEU A 522 -4.81 -0.71 44.36
N ALA A 523 -4.52 0.56 44.64
CA ALA A 523 -3.25 0.98 45.21
C ALA A 523 -3.02 0.31 46.58
N GLY A 524 -1.98 -0.52 46.67
CA GLY A 524 -1.65 -1.27 47.89
C GLY A 524 -2.51 -2.53 48.15
N ARG A 525 -3.60 -2.75 47.39
CA ARG A 525 -4.56 -3.84 47.62
C ARG A 525 -4.37 -5.03 46.68
N LYS A 526 -3.24 -5.74 46.82
CA LYS A 526 -2.85 -6.86 45.94
C LYS A 526 -3.74 -8.12 46.01
N LYS A 527 -4.60 -8.23 47.03
CA LYS A 527 -5.45 -9.41 47.26
C LYS A 527 -6.84 -9.31 46.61
N VAL A 528 -7.24 -8.14 46.15
CA VAL A 528 -8.50 -7.93 45.44
C VAL A 528 -8.36 -8.43 44.01
N ARG A 529 -9.25 -9.34 43.59
CA ARG A 529 -9.27 -9.90 42.24
C ARG A 529 -10.38 -9.25 41.43
N CYS A 530 -10.21 -9.17 40.11
CA CYS A 530 -11.24 -8.62 39.22
C CYS A 530 -12.58 -9.35 39.35
N VAL A 531 -12.54 -10.67 39.54
CA VAL A 531 -13.73 -11.52 39.70
C VAL A 531 -14.44 -11.36 41.05
N ASP A 532 -13.86 -10.61 41.99
CA ASP A 532 -14.53 -10.26 43.24
C ASP A 532 -15.62 -9.16 43.01
N CYS A 533 -15.55 -8.45 41.88
CA CYS A 533 -16.54 -7.45 41.47
C CYS A 533 -17.10 -7.67 40.05
N HIS A 534 -16.38 -8.34 39.15
CA HIS A 534 -16.77 -8.54 37.76
C HIS A 534 -17.00 -10.03 37.48
N ILE A 535 -18.22 -10.50 37.69
CA ILE A 535 -18.68 -11.83 37.29
C ILE A 535 -19.31 -11.80 35.90
N LEU A 536 -19.39 -12.97 35.24
CA LEU A 536 -20.00 -13.12 33.91
C LEU A 536 -19.36 -12.23 32.83
N VAL A 537 -18.07 -11.96 32.95
CA VAL A 537 -17.31 -11.20 31.94
C VAL A 537 -17.09 -11.96 30.64
N THR A 538 -17.49 -13.24 30.60
CA THR A 538 -17.34 -14.13 29.46
C THR A 538 -18.57 -14.99 29.28
N GLU A 539 -19.04 -15.09 28.05
CA GLU A 539 -20.15 -15.96 27.63
C GLU A 539 -19.68 -16.89 26.50
N GLY A 540 -20.05 -18.17 26.57
CA GLY A 540 -19.62 -19.20 25.63
C GLY A 540 -18.30 -19.89 26.02
N ASP A 541 -18.09 -21.09 25.50
CA ASP A 541 -16.96 -21.96 25.85
C ASP A 541 -15.96 -22.19 24.70
N GLY A 542 -16.30 -21.74 23.48
CA GLY A 542 -15.52 -21.98 22.27
C GLY A 542 -15.44 -23.47 21.90
N GLY A 543 -16.47 -24.25 22.20
CA GLY A 543 -16.61 -25.64 21.73
C GLY A 543 -16.54 -25.77 20.21
N VAL A 544 -16.33 -27.00 19.73
CA VAL A 544 -16.33 -27.35 18.30
C VAL A 544 -17.43 -28.38 18.05
N PRO A 545 -18.65 -27.95 17.69
CA PRO A 545 -19.74 -28.85 17.34
C PRO A 545 -19.38 -29.65 16.08
N ARG A 546 -19.80 -30.92 16.01
CA ARG A 546 -19.46 -31.82 14.89
C ARG A 546 -20.02 -31.33 13.57
N GLU A 547 -21.15 -30.62 13.61
CA GLU A 547 -21.85 -30.04 12.47
C GLU A 547 -20.99 -29.00 11.75
N ARG A 548 -20.04 -28.35 12.45
CA ARG A 548 -19.09 -27.42 11.82
C ARG A 548 -18.21 -28.11 10.78
N CYS A 549 -17.86 -29.38 11.01
CA CYS A 549 -17.06 -30.17 10.06
C CYS A 549 -17.84 -30.41 8.76
N LEU A 550 -19.16 -30.60 8.86
CA LEU A 550 -20.05 -30.87 7.71
C LEU A 550 -20.24 -29.65 6.78
N SER A 551 -19.79 -28.47 7.21
CA SER A 551 -19.81 -27.28 6.34
C SER A 551 -18.85 -27.35 5.15
N CYS A 552 -17.87 -28.27 5.20
CA CYS A 552 -16.84 -28.45 4.17
C CYS A 552 -16.52 -29.93 3.86
N HIS A 553 -16.78 -30.85 4.79
CA HIS A 553 -16.48 -32.27 4.63
C HIS A 553 -17.75 -33.10 4.65
N GLU A 554 -17.91 -34.00 3.68
CA GLU A 554 -19.00 -34.97 3.64
C GLU A 554 -18.80 -36.07 4.69
N GLU A 555 -17.57 -36.59 4.83
CA GLU A 555 -17.13 -37.47 5.92
C GLU A 555 -15.74 -37.08 6.44
N SER A 556 -15.49 -37.24 7.75
CA SER A 556 -14.15 -37.06 8.34
C SER A 556 -13.95 -37.96 9.56
N LYS A 557 -12.90 -38.80 9.54
CA LYS A 557 -12.64 -39.85 10.54
C LYS A 557 -11.70 -39.44 11.69
N LYS A 558 -11.11 -38.23 11.65
CA LYS A 558 -10.07 -37.78 12.63
C LYS A 558 -10.47 -36.58 13.49
N TYR A 559 -11.76 -36.30 13.66
CA TYR A 559 -12.26 -35.09 14.35
C TYR A 559 -11.80 -34.91 15.80
N THR A 560 -11.39 -35.98 16.49
CA THR A 560 -10.91 -35.92 17.87
C THR A 560 -9.43 -35.52 17.99
N ASP A 561 -8.63 -35.63 16.92
CA ASP A 561 -7.22 -35.23 16.94
C ASP A 561 -7.09 -33.73 16.70
N TYR A 562 -7.18 -32.96 17.78
CA TYR A 562 -7.10 -31.50 17.70
C TYR A 562 -5.74 -30.98 17.20
N LYS A 563 -4.63 -31.71 17.40
CA LYS A 563 -3.31 -31.29 16.91
C LYS A 563 -3.26 -31.39 15.40
N PHE A 564 -3.69 -32.53 14.87
CA PHE A 564 -3.83 -32.75 13.43
C PHE A 564 -4.79 -31.72 12.82
N MET A 565 -5.94 -31.49 13.45
CA MET A 565 -6.94 -30.54 12.96
C MET A 565 -6.37 -29.13 12.86
N HIS A 566 -5.70 -28.62 13.90
CA HIS A 566 -5.07 -27.29 13.83
C HIS A 566 -3.90 -27.23 12.85
N GLU A 567 -3.09 -28.29 12.72
CA GLU A 567 -1.95 -28.29 11.79
C GLU A 567 -2.44 -28.14 10.33
N ILE A 568 -3.40 -28.96 9.93
CA ILE A 568 -3.95 -28.93 8.56
C ILE A 568 -4.75 -27.64 8.34
N HIS A 569 -5.72 -27.35 9.20
CA HIS A 569 -6.68 -26.29 8.94
C HIS A 569 -6.09 -24.91 9.26
N VAL A 570 -5.49 -24.71 10.43
CA VAL A 570 -5.01 -23.38 10.84
C VAL A 570 -3.60 -23.10 10.31
N THR A 571 -2.66 -24.01 10.56
CA THR A 571 -1.24 -23.79 10.22
C THR A 571 -0.93 -23.95 8.74
N LYS A 572 -1.51 -24.93 8.03
CA LYS A 572 -1.24 -25.18 6.60
C LYS A 572 -2.19 -24.43 5.67
N HIS A 573 -3.49 -24.41 5.95
CA HIS A 573 -4.50 -23.89 5.02
C HIS A 573 -5.23 -22.62 5.48
N LYS A 574 -4.86 -22.05 6.65
CA LYS A 574 -5.41 -20.78 7.15
C LYS A 574 -6.95 -20.76 7.17
N VAL A 575 -7.54 -21.80 7.73
CA VAL A 575 -8.94 -21.82 8.14
C VAL A 575 -9.06 -21.01 9.43
N GLU A 576 -10.01 -20.08 9.43
CA GLU A 576 -10.23 -19.18 10.55
C GLU A 576 -10.80 -19.94 11.75
N CYS A 577 -10.41 -19.52 12.96
CA CYS A 577 -10.75 -20.26 14.18
C CYS A 577 -12.26 -20.44 14.39
N PHE A 578 -13.04 -19.39 14.11
CA PHE A 578 -14.50 -19.33 14.30
C PHE A 578 -15.30 -20.12 13.24
N GLU A 579 -14.65 -20.66 12.20
CA GLU A 579 -15.30 -21.62 11.30
C GLU A 579 -15.59 -22.92 12.05
N CYS A 580 -14.71 -23.29 13.00
CA CYS A 580 -14.86 -24.48 13.85
C CYS A 580 -15.32 -24.15 15.27
N HIS A 581 -14.81 -23.08 15.86
CA HIS A 581 -15.12 -22.68 17.23
C HIS A 581 -16.43 -21.89 17.32
N THR A 582 -17.24 -22.20 18.33
CA THR A 582 -18.36 -21.34 18.73
C THR A 582 -17.84 -19.99 19.24
N GLU A 583 -18.69 -18.97 19.14
CA GLU A 583 -18.34 -17.62 19.57
C GLU A 583 -18.11 -17.60 21.10
N ILE A 584 -17.04 -16.93 21.53
CA ILE A 584 -16.85 -16.52 22.92
C ILE A 584 -16.99 -15.01 22.95
N ARG A 585 -17.89 -14.50 23.78
CA ARG A 585 -18.07 -13.08 24.02
C ARG A 585 -17.35 -12.70 25.31
N HIS A 586 -16.71 -11.54 25.30
CA HIS A 586 -16.08 -10.97 26.47
C HIS A 586 -16.45 -9.49 26.58
N GLY A 587 -16.95 -9.10 27.74
CA GLY A 587 -17.45 -7.76 28.00
C GLY A 587 -18.04 -7.66 29.41
N LEU A 588 -18.39 -6.45 29.83
CA LEU A 588 -19.07 -6.25 31.10
C LEU A 588 -20.57 -6.47 30.91
N THR A 589 -21.11 -7.55 31.48
CA THR A 589 -22.56 -7.73 31.63
C THR A 589 -22.99 -7.05 32.94
N ARG A 590 -24.02 -6.19 32.90
CA ARG A 590 -24.49 -5.47 34.10
C ARG A 590 -25.34 -6.42 34.96
N ILE A 591 -24.98 -6.57 36.25
CA ILE A 591 -25.74 -7.39 37.21
C ILE A 591 -27.17 -6.85 37.42
N ILE A 592 -27.40 -5.57 37.14
CA ILE A 592 -28.68 -4.87 37.34
C ILE A 592 -29.61 -5.04 36.13
N GLU A 593 -29.09 -5.14 34.90
CA GLU A 593 -29.91 -5.18 33.68
C GLU A 593 -30.33 -6.58 33.25
N GLU A 594 -29.73 -7.64 33.80
CA GLU A 594 -30.24 -8.99 33.60
C GLU A 594 -31.28 -9.33 34.68
N PRO A 595 -32.58 -9.41 34.34
CA PRO A 595 -33.59 -9.96 35.24
C PRO A 595 -33.44 -11.48 35.37
N ALA A 596 -32.23 -12.06 35.39
CA ALA A 596 -32.05 -13.49 35.61
C ALA A 596 -30.57 -13.94 35.76
N LEU A 597 -29.96 -13.69 36.92
CA LEU A 597 -29.53 -14.87 37.68
C LEU A 597 -30.78 -15.39 38.40
N ASN A 598 -31.77 -15.84 37.62
CA ASN A 598 -32.90 -16.57 38.15
C ASN A 598 -32.36 -17.97 38.43
N CYS A 599 -31.43 -18.04 39.40
CA CYS A 599 -30.93 -19.27 40.00
C CYS A 599 -32.12 -20.15 40.38
N ASN A 600 -33.28 -19.55 40.67
CA ASN A 600 -34.56 -20.22 40.86
C ASN A 600 -34.95 -21.20 39.74
N LYS A 601 -34.59 -20.96 38.48
CA LYS A 601 -34.90 -21.87 37.35
C LYS A 601 -34.12 -23.18 37.39
N CYS A 602 -32.88 -23.19 37.91
CA CYS A 602 -32.01 -24.39 37.91
C CYS A 602 -31.64 -24.89 39.32
N HIS A 603 -31.67 -24.01 40.32
CA HIS A 603 -31.33 -24.26 41.72
C HIS A 603 -32.49 -23.97 42.70
N GLY A 604 -33.67 -23.56 42.24
CA GLY A 604 -34.82 -23.22 43.12
C GLY A 604 -34.58 -21.99 44.03
N LYS A 605 -35.44 -21.77 45.04
CA LYS A 605 -35.39 -20.62 46.00
C LYS A 605 -34.16 -20.60 46.95
N ARG A 606 -33.09 -21.36 46.64
CA ARG A 606 -31.98 -21.68 47.57
C ARG A 606 -31.19 -20.47 48.09
N HIS A 607 -31.15 -19.35 47.35
CA HIS A 607 -30.46 -18.12 47.77
C HIS A 607 -31.35 -16.87 47.75
N SER A 608 -32.68 -17.03 47.65
CA SER A 608 -33.57 -15.90 47.40
C SER A 608 -33.59 -14.88 48.55
N VAL A 609 -33.37 -15.31 49.79
CA VAL A 609 -33.40 -14.40 50.96
C VAL A 609 -32.10 -13.59 51.08
N PRO A 610 -30.89 -14.20 51.13
CA PRO A 610 -29.62 -13.47 51.06
C PRO A 610 -29.53 -12.50 49.88
N GLU A 611 -29.98 -12.91 48.70
CA GLU A 611 -29.98 -12.05 47.51
C GLU A 611 -30.88 -10.82 47.72
N LYS A 612 -32.11 -11.02 48.21
CA LYS A 612 -33.06 -9.94 48.45
C LYS A 612 -32.57 -8.98 49.53
N MET A 613 -31.98 -9.50 50.61
CA MET A 613 -31.37 -8.68 51.66
C MET A 613 -30.22 -7.83 51.10
N TYR A 614 -29.34 -8.44 50.30
CA TYR A 614 -28.20 -7.75 49.68
C TYR A 614 -28.64 -6.66 48.69
N ARG A 615 -29.68 -6.94 47.89
CA ARG A 615 -30.36 -5.95 47.03
C ARG A 615 -31.18 -4.93 47.82
N GLY A 616 -31.44 -5.16 49.11
CA GLY A 616 -32.26 -4.30 49.95
C GLY A 616 -33.73 -4.26 49.53
N THR A 617 -34.25 -5.39 49.07
CA THR A 617 -35.62 -5.53 48.54
C THR A 617 -36.43 -6.49 49.41
N SER A 618 -37.76 -6.46 49.29
CA SER A 618 -38.73 -7.35 49.98
C SER A 618 -39.03 -7.05 51.45
N GLY A 619 -38.43 -6.02 52.04
CA GLY A 619 -38.87 -5.47 53.33
C GLY A 619 -40.22 -4.78 53.20
N LYS A 620 -41.16 -5.09 54.10
CA LYS A 620 -42.51 -4.52 54.06
C LYS A 620 -42.53 -3.19 54.81
N GLY A 621 -43.11 -2.16 54.20
CA GLY A 621 -43.27 -0.84 54.81
C GLY A 621 -42.00 0.01 54.84
N LEU A 622 -40.98 -0.36 54.05
CA LEU A 622 -39.76 0.40 53.82
C LEU A 622 -39.50 0.50 52.31
N PRO A 623 -38.91 1.60 51.82
CA PRO A 623 -38.43 1.67 50.45
C PRO A 623 -37.26 0.70 50.22
N ASP A 624 -37.04 0.32 48.97
CA ASP A 624 -35.87 -0.48 48.59
C ASP A 624 -34.57 0.29 48.91
N SER A 625 -33.60 -0.38 49.54
CA SER A 625 -32.34 0.23 49.97
C SER A 625 -31.17 -0.73 49.77
N PRO A 626 -30.60 -0.79 48.54
CA PRO A 626 -29.52 -1.72 48.23
C PRO A 626 -28.26 -1.49 49.07
N ALA A 627 -27.55 -2.58 49.40
CA ALA A 627 -26.30 -2.47 50.14
C ALA A 627 -25.25 -1.71 49.33
N SER A 628 -24.40 -0.90 49.98
CA SER A 628 -23.30 -0.19 49.30
C SER A 628 -22.34 -1.15 48.57
N MET A 629 -22.12 -2.34 49.13
CA MET A 629 -21.32 -3.38 48.48
C MET A 629 -22.02 -3.96 47.23
N PHE A 630 -23.36 -4.06 47.24
CA PHE A 630 -24.13 -4.46 46.07
C PHE A 630 -24.05 -3.40 44.96
N LEU A 631 -24.19 -2.12 45.32
CA LEU A 631 -24.01 -1.00 44.37
C LEU A 631 -22.57 -0.94 43.84
N ALA A 632 -21.57 -1.32 44.62
CA ALA A 632 -20.18 -1.48 44.16
C ALA A 632 -19.93 -2.78 43.38
N ASN A 633 -20.99 -3.54 43.05
CA ASN A 633 -20.96 -4.79 42.29
C ASN A 633 -20.14 -5.92 42.95
N VAL A 634 -19.93 -5.88 44.27
CA VAL A 634 -19.22 -6.93 45.01
C VAL A 634 -20.07 -8.19 45.02
N VAL A 635 -19.49 -9.32 44.63
CA VAL A 635 -20.24 -10.59 44.46
C VAL A 635 -20.15 -11.48 45.70
N CYS A 636 -21.06 -12.44 45.80
CA CYS A 636 -21.14 -13.38 46.92
C CYS A 636 -19.80 -14.08 47.19
N GLU A 637 -19.13 -14.54 46.13
CA GLU A 637 -17.84 -15.23 46.17
C GLU A 637 -16.68 -14.35 46.61
N ALA A 638 -16.83 -13.02 46.65
CA ALA A 638 -15.80 -12.14 47.22
C ALA A 638 -15.65 -12.36 48.73
N CYS A 639 -16.78 -12.63 49.41
CA CYS A 639 -16.84 -12.93 50.84
C CYS A 639 -16.82 -14.45 51.11
N HIS A 640 -17.57 -15.22 50.33
CA HIS A 640 -17.73 -16.66 50.45
C HIS A 640 -16.67 -17.43 49.63
N LYS A 641 -15.40 -17.30 50.01
CA LYS A 641 -14.25 -17.88 49.26
C LYS A 641 -13.38 -18.87 50.04
N TYR A 642 -13.68 -19.14 51.30
CA TYR A 642 -12.87 -20.03 52.14
C TYR A 642 -13.34 -21.49 52.06
N LYS A 643 -13.00 -22.32 53.06
CA LYS A 643 -13.27 -23.75 53.08
C LYS A 643 -14.74 -24.03 52.75
N THR A 644 -14.95 -25.03 51.90
CA THR A 644 -16.28 -25.60 51.66
C THR A 644 -16.71 -26.36 52.91
N LYS A 645 -17.83 -25.95 53.48
CA LYS A 645 -18.50 -26.65 54.57
C LYS A 645 -19.70 -27.40 53.99
N LEU A 646 -19.87 -28.64 54.42
CA LEU A 646 -21.09 -29.39 54.16
C LEU A 646 -22.12 -28.99 55.22
N ILE A 647 -23.31 -28.58 54.79
CA ILE A 647 -24.43 -28.22 55.66
C ILE A 647 -25.60 -29.09 55.27
N ASP A 648 -26.10 -29.89 56.19
CA ASP A 648 -27.29 -30.70 55.97
C ASP A 648 -28.54 -29.85 56.26
N VAL A 649 -29.47 -29.80 55.30
CA VAL A 649 -30.79 -29.19 55.47
C VAL A 649 -31.85 -30.19 55.01
N GLY A 650 -32.46 -30.89 55.96
CA GLY A 650 -33.27 -32.08 55.69
C GLY A 650 -32.39 -33.22 55.16
N ASP A 651 -32.85 -33.92 54.13
CA ASP A 651 -32.12 -35.04 53.51
C ASP A 651 -31.07 -34.60 52.46
N ILE A 652 -30.79 -33.29 52.36
CA ILE A 652 -29.91 -32.73 51.33
C ILE A 652 -28.69 -32.09 51.99
N THR A 653 -27.51 -32.57 51.63
CA THR A 653 -26.21 -31.98 52.00
C THR A 653 -25.81 -30.89 51.00
N TYR A 654 -25.58 -29.68 51.49
CA TYR A 654 -25.17 -28.52 50.70
C TYR A 654 -23.68 -28.22 50.88
N GLN A 655 -22.98 -27.96 49.79
CA GLN A 655 -21.63 -27.39 49.83
C GLN A 655 -21.71 -25.87 49.86
N VAL A 656 -21.35 -25.25 50.98
CA VAL A 656 -21.35 -23.79 51.14
C VAL A 656 -19.94 -23.32 51.45
N LYS A 657 -19.45 -22.32 50.70
CA LYS A 657 -18.17 -21.68 51.02
C LYS A 657 -18.34 -20.74 52.22
N GLU A 658 -17.48 -20.88 53.19
CA GLU A 658 -17.48 -20.06 54.39
C GLU A 658 -17.03 -18.62 54.08
N ALA A 659 -17.65 -17.64 54.75
CA ALA A 659 -17.20 -16.26 54.82
C ALA A 659 -16.46 -16.01 56.15
N ARG A 660 -15.36 -15.27 56.11
CA ARG A 660 -14.52 -14.93 57.29
C ARG A 660 -14.20 -13.45 57.29
N GLY A 661 -13.93 -12.87 58.45
CA GLY A 661 -13.54 -11.45 58.58
C GLY A 661 -12.30 -11.07 57.73
N GLN A 662 -11.44 -12.04 57.42
CA GLN A 662 -10.32 -11.87 56.49
C GLN A 662 -10.76 -11.42 55.08
N ALA A 663 -11.96 -11.80 54.62
CA ALA A 663 -12.47 -11.31 53.33
C ALA A 663 -12.74 -9.80 53.35
N CYS A 664 -13.16 -9.26 54.49
CA CYS A 664 -13.30 -7.82 54.68
C CYS A 664 -11.92 -7.14 54.66
N ASP A 665 -10.95 -7.74 55.37
CA ASP A 665 -9.59 -7.21 55.46
C ASP A 665 -8.87 -7.16 54.10
N ASP A 666 -9.17 -8.12 53.20
CA ASP A 666 -8.58 -8.15 51.86
C ASP A 666 -8.91 -6.90 51.02
N CYS A 667 -10.08 -6.28 51.26
CA CYS A 667 -10.53 -5.08 50.56
C CYS A 667 -10.31 -3.79 51.37
N HIS A 668 -10.57 -3.82 52.68
CA HIS A 668 -10.60 -2.61 53.51
C HIS A 668 -9.35 -2.39 54.38
N GLY A 669 -8.49 -3.41 54.53
CA GLY A 669 -7.31 -3.38 55.39
C GLY A 669 -7.54 -4.09 56.73
N LYS A 670 -6.44 -4.33 57.46
CA LYS A 670 -6.44 -5.17 58.67
C LYS A 670 -7.36 -4.58 59.76
N GLY A 671 -8.28 -5.41 60.28
CA GLY A 671 -9.13 -5.09 61.42
C GLY A 671 -10.60 -4.87 61.05
N TYR A 672 -10.92 -4.72 59.76
CA TYR A 672 -12.28 -4.56 59.28
C TYR A 672 -13.15 -5.79 59.52
N GLY A 673 -12.56 -6.98 59.57
CA GLY A 673 -13.30 -8.19 59.97
C GLY A 673 -13.97 -8.11 61.34
N GLN A 674 -13.54 -7.21 62.23
CA GLN A 674 -14.18 -6.99 63.53
C GLN A 674 -15.46 -6.16 63.42
N ILE A 675 -15.55 -5.26 62.44
CA ILE A 675 -16.76 -4.47 62.19
C ILE A 675 -17.92 -5.40 61.82
N ALA A 676 -17.67 -6.37 60.93
CA ALA A 676 -18.67 -7.37 60.58
C ALA A 676 -19.15 -8.16 61.81
N LYS A 677 -18.25 -8.52 62.74
CA LYS A 677 -18.63 -9.18 63.99
C LYS A 677 -19.48 -8.29 64.90
N ALA A 678 -19.16 -6.99 64.98
CA ALA A 678 -19.93 -6.03 65.76
C ALA A 678 -21.37 -5.92 65.24
N TRP A 679 -21.55 -5.74 63.93
CA TRP A 679 -22.87 -5.72 63.28
C TRP A 679 -23.70 -6.98 63.56
N GLN A 680 -23.06 -8.15 63.52
CA GLN A 680 -23.71 -9.41 63.86
C GLN A 680 -24.12 -9.46 65.34
N GLY A 681 -23.30 -8.93 66.23
CA GLY A 681 -23.60 -8.83 67.67
C GLY A 681 -24.81 -7.94 67.92
N GLU A 682 -24.80 -6.73 67.37
CA GLU A 682 -25.88 -5.75 67.49
C GLU A 682 -27.20 -6.31 66.94
N THR A 683 -27.18 -6.85 65.71
CA THR A 683 -28.37 -7.44 65.09
C THR A 683 -28.94 -8.60 65.92
N LYS A 684 -28.07 -9.46 66.46
CA LYS A 684 -28.52 -10.58 67.32
C LYS A 684 -29.11 -10.09 68.64
N ASN A 685 -28.58 -9.02 69.22
CA ASN A 685 -29.13 -8.42 70.42
C ASN A 685 -30.53 -7.83 70.15
N SER A 686 -30.70 -7.06 69.09
CA SER A 686 -32.01 -6.53 68.68
C SER A 686 -33.02 -7.65 68.40
N LEU A 687 -32.61 -8.73 67.71
CA LEU A 687 -33.47 -9.89 67.50
C LEU A 687 -33.88 -10.59 68.80
N LYS A 688 -32.98 -10.62 69.80
CA LYS A 688 -33.23 -11.20 71.12
C LYS A 688 -34.19 -10.34 71.94
N GLU A 689 -34.09 -9.01 71.83
CA GLU A 689 -34.99 -8.05 72.48
C GLU A 689 -36.39 -8.03 71.88
N LEU A 690 -36.51 -8.11 70.55
CA LEU A 690 -37.81 -8.06 69.86
C LEU A 690 -38.59 -9.38 69.92
N LYS A 691 -37.92 -10.51 70.12
CA LYS A 691 -38.56 -11.83 70.19
C LYS A 691 -39.64 -11.96 71.28
N PRO A 692 -39.39 -11.61 72.56
CA PRO A 692 -40.43 -11.66 73.58
C PRO A 692 -41.58 -10.69 73.28
N LEU A 693 -41.28 -9.51 72.71
CA LEU A 693 -42.29 -8.52 72.34
C LEU A 693 -43.24 -9.05 71.25
N LEU A 694 -42.69 -9.71 70.23
CA LEU A 694 -43.49 -10.41 69.19
C LEU A 694 -44.41 -11.48 69.80
N GLN A 695 -43.91 -12.25 70.75
CA GLN A 695 -44.70 -13.29 71.41
C GLN A 695 -45.83 -12.69 72.27
N GLU A 696 -45.54 -11.62 73.00
CA GLU A 696 -46.52 -10.91 73.82
C GLU A 696 -47.64 -10.31 72.96
N VAL A 697 -47.29 -9.56 71.91
CA VAL A 697 -48.28 -8.95 71.00
C VAL A 697 -49.10 -10.04 70.30
N ARG A 698 -48.47 -11.16 69.92
CA ARG A 698 -49.20 -12.30 69.32
C ARG A 698 -50.25 -12.87 70.26
N GLN A 699 -49.89 -13.13 71.52
CA GLN A 699 -50.82 -13.65 72.53
C GLN A 699 -51.98 -12.68 72.78
N LYS A 700 -51.68 -11.37 72.88
CA LYS A 700 -52.71 -10.33 73.01
C LYS A 700 -53.66 -10.34 71.80
N LEU A 701 -53.12 -10.37 70.58
CA LEU A 701 -53.91 -10.39 69.35
C LEU A 701 -54.82 -11.63 69.27
N ASP A 702 -54.29 -12.82 69.60
CA ASP A 702 -55.07 -14.06 69.62
C ASP A 702 -56.19 -14.02 70.69
N SER A 703 -55.96 -13.38 71.84
CA SER A 703 -56.97 -13.22 72.91
C SER A 703 -58.12 -12.26 72.57
N LEU A 704 -57.87 -11.31 71.65
CA LEU A 704 -58.81 -10.30 71.18
C LEU A 704 -59.62 -10.76 69.96
N LYS A 705 -59.27 -11.92 69.39
CA LYS A 705 -59.94 -12.48 68.22
C LYS A 705 -61.42 -12.77 68.54
N GLY A 706 -62.33 -12.08 67.85
CA GLY A 706 -63.78 -12.16 68.07
C GLY A 706 -64.32 -11.24 69.18
N LYS A 707 -63.47 -10.43 69.84
CA LYS A 707 -63.84 -9.46 70.89
C LYS A 707 -63.68 -7.99 70.49
N MET A 708 -63.09 -7.72 69.33
CA MET A 708 -62.81 -6.38 68.78
C MET A 708 -63.55 -6.20 67.45
N GLU A 709 -63.90 -4.96 67.10
CA GLU A 709 -64.49 -4.63 65.79
C GLU A 709 -63.62 -5.13 64.62
N GLY A 710 -64.26 -5.72 63.61
CA GLY A 710 -63.56 -6.42 62.52
C GLY A 710 -62.67 -5.54 61.65
N THR A 711 -62.91 -4.23 61.60
CA THR A 711 -62.09 -3.26 60.85
C THR A 711 -60.80 -2.90 61.60
N GLU A 712 -60.89 -2.59 62.89
CA GLU A 712 -59.74 -2.25 63.75
C GLU A 712 -58.86 -3.47 64.01
N PHE A 713 -59.47 -4.64 64.27
CA PHE A 713 -58.71 -5.89 64.43
C PHE A 713 -57.85 -6.20 63.20
N ARG A 714 -58.40 -6.04 61.98
CA ARG A 714 -57.65 -6.24 60.73
C ARG A 714 -56.51 -5.25 60.53
N LYS A 715 -56.63 -4.02 61.06
CA LYS A 715 -55.53 -3.03 60.99
C LYS A 715 -54.37 -3.47 61.88
N VAL A 716 -54.65 -3.83 63.13
CA VAL A 716 -53.63 -4.32 64.09
C VAL A 716 -53.03 -5.64 63.60
N GLU A 717 -53.84 -6.56 63.09
CA GLU A 717 -53.36 -7.83 62.52
C GLU A 717 -52.40 -7.60 61.34
N LYS A 718 -52.67 -6.61 60.48
CA LYS A 718 -51.75 -6.25 59.38
C LYS A 718 -50.42 -5.68 59.87
N LEU A 719 -50.42 -4.86 60.92
CA LEU A 719 -49.19 -4.36 61.54
C LEU A 719 -48.36 -5.50 62.13
N PHE A 720 -49.00 -6.39 62.89
CA PHE A 720 -48.34 -7.56 63.44
C PHE A 720 -47.79 -8.49 62.34
N GLN A 721 -48.56 -8.76 61.29
CA GLN A 721 -48.11 -9.58 60.16
C GLN A 721 -46.92 -8.93 59.43
N ARG A 722 -46.86 -7.59 59.36
CA ARG A 722 -45.71 -6.87 58.81
C ARG A 722 -44.49 -7.02 59.70
N ALA A 723 -44.63 -6.78 61.00
CA ALA A 723 -43.57 -6.94 62.01
C ALA A 723 -42.99 -8.36 61.99
N GLN A 724 -43.85 -9.38 62.08
CA GLN A 724 -43.44 -10.78 62.03
C GLN A 724 -42.70 -11.11 60.73
N SER A 725 -43.24 -10.67 59.58
CA SER A 725 -42.62 -10.92 58.27
C SER A 725 -41.25 -10.27 58.12
N ASN A 726 -41.05 -9.06 58.64
CA ASN A 726 -39.76 -8.37 58.58
C ASN A 726 -38.74 -9.02 59.55
N TYR A 727 -39.18 -9.38 60.76
CA TYR A 727 -38.35 -10.12 61.72
C TYR A 727 -37.88 -11.46 61.14
N ASP A 728 -38.81 -12.26 60.59
CA ASP A 728 -38.51 -13.55 59.99
C ASP A 728 -37.58 -13.42 58.78
N PHE A 729 -37.71 -12.34 58.01
CA PHE A 729 -36.82 -12.06 56.88
C PHE A 729 -35.37 -11.82 57.33
N VAL A 730 -35.16 -11.02 58.39
CA VAL A 730 -33.82 -10.79 58.97
C VAL A 730 -33.24 -12.08 59.56
N VAL A 731 -34.06 -12.89 60.23
CA VAL A 731 -33.62 -14.20 60.78
C VAL A 731 -33.26 -15.18 59.66
N ALA A 732 -34.06 -15.24 58.59
CA ALA A 732 -33.87 -16.16 57.48
C ALA A 732 -32.63 -15.82 56.62
N ASP A 733 -32.21 -14.56 56.61
CA ASP A 733 -30.99 -14.11 55.93
C ASP A 733 -29.70 -14.71 56.52
N ARG A 734 -29.69 -14.97 57.84
CA ARG A 734 -28.57 -15.58 58.59
C ARG A 734 -27.22 -14.84 58.53
N SER A 735 -27.10 -13.72 57.81
CA SER A 735 -25.90 -12.89 57.83
C SER A 735 -25.80 -12.04 59.10
N TYR A 736 -26.95 -11.81 59.74
CA TYR A 736 -27.12 -10.91 60.89
C TYR A 736 -26.58 -9.51 60.58
N GLY A 737 -27.08 -8.90 59.51
CA GLY A 737 -26.75 -7.54 59.12
C GLY A 737 -25.56 -7.41 58.16
N VAL A 738 -24.73 -8.46 57.97
CA VAL A 738 -23.53 -8.35 57.13
C VAL A 738 -23.86 -8.17 55.64
N HIS A 739 -24.95 -8.76 55.15
CA HIS A 739 -25.37 -8.53 53.76
C HIS A 739 -25.82 -7.08 53.56
N ASN A 740 -26.58 -6.50 54.49
CA ASN A 740 -27.03 -5.11 54.37
C ASN A 740 -27.39 -4.52 55.74
N ILE A 741 -26.41 -3.90 56.40
CA ILE A 741 -26.59 -3.44 57.79
C ILE A 741 -27.62 -2.32 57.90
N ASN A 742 -27.57 -1.33 57.00
CA ASN A 742 -28.50 -0.20 57.02
C ASN A 742 -29.95 -0.67 56.85
N TYR A 743 -30.20 -1.58 55.89
CA TYR A 743 -31.54 -2.13 55.67
C TYR A 743 -31.99 -3.05 56.80
N THR A 744 -31.06 -3.84 57.36
CA THR A 744 -31.35 -4.71 58.51
C THR A 744 -31.76 -3.90 59.74
N THR A 745 -31.03 -2.84 60.07
CA THR A 745 -31.37 -1.95 61.18
C THR A 745 -32.71 -1.28 60.95
N ALA A 746 -32.95 -0.71 59.76
CA ALA A 746 -34.22 -0.09 59.42
C ALA A 746 -35.40 -1.08 59.52
N LEU A 747 -35.20 -2.34 59.11
CA LEU A 747 -36.20 -3.40 59.26
C LEU A 747 -36.52 -3.67 60.72
N LEU A 748 -35.50 -3.80 61.58
CA LEU A 748 -35.71 -4.09 63.00
C LEU A 748 -36.33 -2.90 63.75
N ASP A 749 -35.95 -1.67 63.40
CA ASP A 749 -36.61 -0.45 63.89
C ASP A 749 -38.08 -0.42 63.46
N LYS A 750 -38.36 -0.82 62.21
CA LYS A 750 -39.74 -0.92 61.72
C LYS A 750 -40.54 -2.00 62.43
N VAL A 751 -39.92 -3.14 62.74
CA VAL A 751 -40.53 -4.20 63.55
C VAL A 751 -40.89 -3.65 64.93
N LYS A 752 -39.99 -2.92 65.58
CA LYS A 752 -40.26 -2.31 66.87
C LYS A 752 -41.42 -1.31 66.81
N GLU A 753 -41.38 -0.40 65.85
CA GLU A 753 -42.45 0.60 65.62
C GLU A 753 -43.82 -0.06 65.41
N ASP A 754 -43.86 -1.15 64.64
CA ASP A 754 -45.09 -1.89 64.33
C ASP A 754 -45.63 -2.72 65.51
N LEU A 755 -44.79 -3.04 66.50
CA LEU A 755 -45.20 -3.73 67.73
C LEU A 755 -45.66 -2.75 68.82
N GLU A 756 -45.13 -1.53 68.80
CA GLU A 756 -45.52 -0.45 69.72
C GLU A 756 -46.85 0.21 69.30
N LYS A 757 -47.13 0.27 68.00
CA LYS A 757 -48.39 0.75 67.42
C LYS A 757 -49.48 -0.31 67.46
#